data_AF-A0AA38KNM1-F1
#
_entry.id   AF-A0AA38KNM1-F1
#
_cell.length_a   1.000
_cell.length_b   1.000
_cell.length_c   1.000
_cell.angle_alpha   90.00
_cell.angle_beta   90.00
_cell.angle_gamma   90.00
#
_symmetry.space_group_name_H-M   'P 1'
#
loop_
_entity.id
_entity.type
_entity.pdbx_description
1 polymer ?
#
loop_
_entity_poly.entity_id
_entity_poly.type
_entity_poly.pdbx_seq_one_letter_code
_entity_poly.pdbx_strand_id
1 'polypeptide(L)'
;MLPNAKLSTPSINAHPSSHSPWFLGLELATDQLRACVIDENLELVGVESVDFDTELGEYSTTGGIFTTPGEAYTTPVEMWIKGLDAILLKLHRNYDVARIKAIGGSAQHALVWWKSTPLPSLSSLDPHLALHTHFPSPSFSLPNTPTAQDTSAHTHALAIEVSLGGPDAMASRVGTCAQASLVAAQLLRVREAWPQEVWGRTGRIQVASAFLSSLICGKWVPMAEAEACATGLWVHGANGQQGYWDERVLDIVGGSREEGRRVRGWLGEVDVSGGGRKVGTVSRYLVERFGFDPEAIVTPFTSDYLASYLSCILSNDHSTGATAVLQFGPMDMFLTPAAHYTPSRMYSLYPHPAQDPTEKRRYIAVLTSRNADVPRALVRDMYTKSWSAFDRLVAIVPPGGSIGLDDKLFSFWHLQADSYPYSHVKGIFRFESGVKVSEFRDLRANPRCLIESQVLAFRIRWMAIVANGVQGITTTANGEGGTASSVAPNPFASLGLSFNPYTSAPLPRRIICTGAAANFPSVANLVGDVFDAAIYVPASQVDSAQMVGNAHRNAPAKGYFSRASIGGAMIGRWVWGREQNGPSSASNSGRGSPSWGSSSVSSLTSSPVISSPVTSSLTGAFEDEMRRLHARRWTMSGGVWARTNVNPPVTSVNPSATSSPVPPVMVIGGMPANQVGIATGATPTPTPSTPTVTSGLSFSQRGLSVFEEKEYDINQRGMYSNSMSSMATMSSINSMSSMGSMSTNVTTPDMSLFNSGSGATTPGSVKDANNPSSGSLGTQPASANVPSASTLTPVFALPLPSPSLNPHSGLTPTSTTSYEDDLHLAQLGLAKVAEPDTDAFMTYAAIVGEYARLDGVVVRGT
;
A
#
# COMPACT_ATOMS: atom_id res chain seq x y z
N MET A 1 -30.28 -3.73 2.69
CA MET A 1 -30.90 -4.90 3.35
C MET A 1 -30.61 -6.17 2.54
N LEU A 2 -29.65 -6.98 2.97
CA LEU A 2 -29.46 -8.33 2.44
C LEU A 2 -30.56 -9.21 3.03
N PRO A 3 -31.45 -9.84 2.24
CA PRO A 3 -32.53 -10.64 2.79
C PRO A 3 -31.98 -11.91 3.47
N ASN A 4 -32.56 -12.27 4.62
CA ASN A 4 -32.38 -13.58 5.31
C ASN A 4 -33.00 -14.75 4.51
N ALA A 5 -33.01 -14.67 3.18
CA ALA A 5 -33.60 -15.68 2.33
C ALA A 5 -32.78 -16.97 2.37
N LYS A 6 -33.47 -18.11 2.41
CA LYS A 6 -32.86 -19.41 2.10
C LYS A 6 -32.23 -19.31 0.70
N LEU A 7 -30.91 -19.46 0.64
CA LEU A 7 -30.21 -19.63 -0.63
C LEU A 7 -30.70 -20.95 -1.25
N SER A 8 -31.15 -20.90 -2.49
CA SER A 8 -31.59 -22.10 -3.20
C SER A 8 -30.40 -23.03 -3.40
N THR A 9 -30.49 -24.25 -2.90
CA THR A 9 -29.50 -25.31 -3.14
C THR A 9 -29.43 -25.63 -4.64
N PRO A 10 -28.24 -25.59 -5.27
CA PRO A 10 -28.05 -26.19 -6.58
C PRO A 10 -28.32 -27.70 -6.49
N SER A 11 -28.91 -28.29 -7.52
CA SER A 11 -29.18 -29.74 -7.56
C SER A 11 -27.87 -30.53 -7.49
N ILE A 12 -27.67 -31.26 -6.39
CA ILE A 12 -26.58 -32.23 -6.26
C ILE A 12 -26.97 -33.47 -7.06
N ASN A 13 -26.48 -33.54 -8.30
CA ASN A 13 -26.31 -34.79 -9.05
C ASN A 13 -25.26 -34.55 -10.14
N ALA A 14 -23.99 -34.61 -9.75
CA ALA A 14 -22.89 -34.78 -10.68
C ALA A 14 -21.83 -35.68 -10.03
N HIS A 15 -21.48 -36.76 -10.70
CA HIS A 15 -20.30 -37.57 -10.41
C HIS A 15 -19.05 -36.67 -10.35
N PRO A 16 -17.99 -37.03 -9.59
CA PRO A 16 -16.76 -36.23 -9.52
C PRO A 16 -16.02 -36.32 -10.86
N SER A 17 -16.38 -35.46 -11.81
CA SER A 17 -15.51 -35.07 -12.90
C SER A 17 -14.36 -34.25 -12.32
N SER A 18 -13.12 -34.54 -12.75
CA SER A 18 -11.89 -33.91 -12.29
C SER A 18 -11.83 -32.41 -12.66
N HIS A 19 -12.57 -31.56 -11.96
CA HIS A 19 -12.52 -30.12 -12.16
C HIS A 19 -11.26 -29.55 -11.52
N SER A 20 -10.54 -28.69 -12.26
CA SER A 20 -9.30 -28.04 -11.79
C SER A 20 -9.54 -27.26 -10.48
N PRO A 21 -8.67 -27.40 -9.46
CA PRO A 21 -8.85 -26.78 -8.15
C PRO A 21 -8.67 -25.26 -8.21
N TRP A 22 -9.43 -24.54 -7.39
CA TRP A 22 -9.37 -23.08 -7.27
C TRP A 22 -8.86 -22.64 -5.90
N PHE A 23 -8.34 -21.42 -5.83
CA PHE A 23 -7.75 -20.81 -4.65
C PHE A 23 -8.28 -19.40 -4.48
N LEU A 24 -8.84 -19.12 -3.31
CA LEU A 24 -9.46 -17.83 -2.98
C LEU A 24 -8.51 -17.01 -2.11
N GLY A 25 -8.32 -15.75 -2.47
CA GLY A 25 -7.65 -14.75 -1.65
C GLY A 25 -8.61 -13.64 -1.27
N LEU A 26 -8.78 -13.42 0.03
CA LEU A 26 -9.60 -12.34 0.59
C LEU A 26 -8.73 -11.18 1.07
N GLU A 27 -9.16 -9.95 0.84
CA GLU A 27 -8.50 -8.75 1.38
C GLU A 27 -9.54 -7.87 2.07
N LEU A 28 -9.38 -7.64 3.37
CA LEU A 28 -10.07 -6.57 4.08
C LEU A 28 -9.24 -5.29 4.01
N ALA A 29 -9.47 -4.49 2.96
CA ALA A 29 -8.85 -3.18 2.81
C ALA A 29 -9.58 -2.12 3.64
N THR A 30 -9.04 -0.89 3.68
CA THR A 30 -9.67 0.23 4.39
C THR A 30 -11.03 0.60 3.81
N ASP A 31 -11.16 0.61 2.48
CA ASP A 31 -12.32 1.10 1.74
C ASP A 31 -13.24 -0.01 1.22
N GLN A 32 -12.74 -1.24 1.12
CA GLN A 32 -13.45 -2.36 0.48
C GLN A 32 -13.08 -3.71 1.11
N LEU A 33 -13.97 -4.69 0.99
CA LEU A 33 -13.62 -6.10 1.07
C LEU A 33 -13.47 -6.65 -0.35
N ARG A 34 -12.35 -7.32 -0.66
CA ARG A 34 -12.03 -7.82 -2.01
C ARG A 34 -11.75 -9.30 -2.03
N ALA A 35 -12.03 -9.94 -3.16
CA ALA A 35 -11.80 -11.35 -3.41
C ALA A 35 -11.15 -11.56 -4.78
N CYS A 36 -10.14 -12.44 -4.83
CA CYS A 36 -9.51 -12.92 -6.04
C CYS A 36 -9.55 -14.45 -6.05
N VAL A 37 -10.00 -15.05 -7.15
CA VAL A 37 -10.02 -16.51 -7.36
C VAL A 37 -9.05 -16.84 -8.49
N ILE A 38 -8.12 -17.75 -8.22
CA ILE A 38 -7.20 -18.29 -9.22
C ILE A 38 -7.29 -19.81 -9.31
N ASP A 39 -6.87 -20.38 -10.43
CA ASP A 39 -6.73 -21.83 -10.59
C ASP A 39 -5.32 -22.34 -10.22
N GLU A 40 -5.09 -23.64 -10.44
CA GLU A 40 -3.82 -24.31 -10.14
C GLU A 40 -2.60 -23.80 -10.93
N ASN A 41 -2.84 -23.12 -12.06
CA ASN A 41 -1.83 -22.53 -12.92
C ASN A 41 -1.70 -21.01 -12.67
N LEU A 42 -2.33 -20.50 -11.62
CA LEU A 42 -2.37 -19.07 -11.27
C LEU A 42 -3.13 -18.22 -12.29
N GLU A 43 -4.02 -18.81 -13.09
CA GLU A 43 -4.90 -18.07 -13.99
C GLU A 43 -6.03 -17.41 -13.20
N LEU A 44 -6.37 -16.19 -13.58
CA LEU A 44 -7.46 -15.46 -12.96
C LEU A 44 -8.82 -16.07 -13.37
N VAL A 45 -9.56 -16.56 -12.38
CA VAL A 45 -10.89 -17.13 -12.54
C VAL A 45 -11.97 -16.10 -12.22
N GLY A 46 -11.78 -15.35 -11.14
CA GLY A 46 -12.84 -14.53 -10.56
C GLY A 46 -12.31 -13.36 -9.74
N VAL A 47 -13.07 -12.27 -9.76
CA VAL A 47 -12.85 -11.10 -8.89
C VAL A 47 -14.19 -10.62 -8.36
N GLU A 48 -14.26 -10.38 -7.07
CA GLU A 48 -15.40 -9.69 -6.43
C GLU A 48 -14.89 -8.61 -5.48
N SER A 49 -15.72 -7.59 -5.25
CA SER A 49 -15.47 -6.58 -4.24
C SER A 49 -16.78 -6.13 -3.62
N VAL A 50 -16.72 -5.62 -2.40
CA VAL A 50 -17.80 -4.93 -1.71
C VAL A 50 -17.24 -3.58 -1.28
N ASP A 51 -17.73 -2.52 -1.92
CA ASP A 51 -17.34 -1.16 -1.60
C ASP A 51 -18.15 -0.64 -0.41
N PHE A 52 -17.46 -0.26 0.67
CA PHE A 52 -18.13 0.02 1.95
C PHE A 52 -19.07 1.23 1.88
N ASP A 53 -18.65 2.30 1.21
CA ASP A 53 -19.44 3.52 1.16
C ASP A 53 -20.68 3.35 0.25
N THR A 54 -20.51 2.66 -0.89
CA THR A 54 -21.58 2.55 -1.89
C THR A 54 -22.52 1.37 -1.66
N GLU A 55 -22.02 0.25 -1.12
CA GLU A 55 -22.81 -0.96 -0.92
C GLU A 55 -23.29 -1.15 0.53
N LEU A 56 -22.63 -0.50 1.50
CA LEU A 56 -22.97 -0.53 2.93
C LEU A 56 -23.22 0.89 3.47
N GLY A 57 -23.89 1.72 2.68
CA GLY A 57 -24.10 3.14 2.99
C GLY A 57 -24.82 3.43 4.31
N GLU A 58 -25.45 2.45 4.96
CA GLU A 58 -26.00 2.60 6.31
C GLU A 58 -24.95 2.98 7.37
N TYR A 59 -23.67 2.68 7.14
CA TYR A 59 -22.60 3.06 8.06
C TYR A 59 -22.11 4.49 7.86
N SER A 60 -22.49 5.17 6.76
CA SER A 60 -22.12 6.58 6.49
C SER A 60 -20.62 6.87 6.58
N THR A 61 -19.79 5.92 6.12
CA THR A 61 -18.34 6.09 6.03
C THR A 61 -17.95 6.92 4.80
N THR A 62 -16.69 7.36 4.77
CA THR A 62 -16.05 7.88 3.56
C THR A 62 -14.66 7.26 3.45
N GLY A 63 -14.39 6.54 2.35
CA GLY A 63 -13.25 5.65 2.23
C GLY A 63 -13.28 4.50 3.23
N GLY A 64 -14.47 4.06 3.69
CA GLY A 64 -14.63 3.01 4.70
C GLY A 64 -14.24 3.40 6.14
N ILE A 65 -13.98 4.69 6.39
CA ILE A 65 -13.60 5.21 7.70
C ILE A 65 -14.47 6.38 8.15
N PHE A 66 -14.47 6.62 9.46
CA PHE A 66 -14.90 7.85 10.09
C PHE A 66 -13.69 8.73 10.42
N THR A 67 -13.79 9.99 10.05
CA THR A 67 -12.84 11.04 10.42
C THR A 67 -13.48 11.98 11.43
N THR A 68 -12.97 12.03 12.65
CA THR A 68 -13.36 13.07 13.62
C THR A 68 -12.34 14.22 13.59
N PRO A 69 -12.77 15.47 13.86
CA PRO A 69 -11.84 16.56 14.11
C PRO A 69 -10.90 16.17 15.27
N GLY A 70 -9.58 16.18 15.04
CA GLY A 70 -8.59 15.79 16.06
C GLY A 70 -7.87 14.46 15.83
N GLU A 71 -7.70 14.04 14.58
CA GLU A 71 -6.72 13.01 14.14
C GLU A 71 -7.08 11.52 14.35
N ALA A 72 -8.33 11.21 14.72
CA ALA A 72 -8.77 9.81 14.83
C ALA A 72 -9.37 9.28 13.52
N TYR A 73 -8.89 8.11 13.09
CA TYR A 73 -9.35 7.41 11.88
C TYR A 73 -9.88 6.04 12.29
N THR A 74 -11.19 5.91 12.40
CA THR A 74 -11.85 4.69 12.91
C THR A 74 -12.76 4.05 11.88
N THR A 75 -13.08 2.78 12.06
CA THR A 75 -13.97 2.03 11.15
C THR A 75 -14.85 1.04 11.93
N PRO A 76 -16.12 0.85 11.55
CA PRO A 76 -17.01 -0.08 12.25
C PRO A 76 -16.66 -1.55 11.98
N VAL A 77 -16.46 -2.34 13.03
CA VAL A 77 -16.16 -3.78 12.89
C VAL A 77 -17.36 -4.56 12.30
N GLU A 78 -18.59 -4.18 12.65
CA GLU A 78 -19.80 -4.83 12.10
C GLU A 78 -19.90 -4.65 10.58
N MET A 79 -19.43 -3.52 10.04
CA MET A 79 -19.39 -3.26 8.60
C MET A 79 -18.52 -4.28 7.87
N TRP A 80 -17.39 -4.68 8.45
CA TRP A 80 -16.53 -5.73 7.89
C TRP A 80 -17.24 -7.09 7.83
N ILE A 81 -18.03 -7.43 8.85
CA ILE A 81 -18.81 -8.68 8.89
C ILE A 81 -19.90 -8.66 7.83
N LYS A 82 -20.63 -7.54 7.68
CA LYS A 82 -21.60 -7.39 6.60
C LYS A 82 -20.95 -7.40 5.21
N GLY A 83 -19.77 -6.80 5.07
CA GLY A 83 -18.96 -6.90 3.87
C GLY A 83 -18.63 -8.36 3.55
N LEU A 84 -18.28 -9.16 4.56
CA LEU A 84 -18.01 -10.59 4.40
C LEU A 84 -19.26 -11.37 3.99
N ASP A 85 -20.41 -11.11 4.61
CA ASP A 85 -21.69 -11.69 4.17
C ASP A 85 -21.97 -11.38 2.68
N ALA A 86 -21.78 -10.11 2.28
CA ALA A 86 -22.02 -9.66 0.92
C ALA A 86 -21.06 -10.29 -0.10
N ILE A 87 -19.76 -10.37 0.21
CA ILE A 87 -18.78 -10.91 -0.74
C ILE A 87 -18.92 -12.43 -0.87
N LEU A 88 -19.20 -13.16 0.21
CA LEU A 88 -19.45 -14.60 0.16
C LEU A 88 -20.72 -14.91 -0.65
N LEU A 89 -21.75 -14.05 -0.53
CA LEU A 89 -22.95 -14.17 -1.35
C LEU A 89 -22.68 -13.91 -2.84
N LYS A 90 -21.86 -12.90 -3.19
CA LYS A 90 -21.43 -12.67 -4.58
C LYS A 90 -20.64 -13.87 -5.11
N LEU A 91 -19.70 -14.38 -4.33
CA LEU A 91 -18.89 -15.55 -4.69
C LEU A 91 -19.76 -16.79 -4.95
N HIS A 92 -20.68 -17.11 -4.04
CA HIS A 92 -21.61 -18.24 -4.17
C HIS A 92 -22.51 -18.13 -5.41
N ARG A 93 -22.95 -16.92 -5.78
CA ARG A 93 -23.82 -16.70 -6.93
C ARG A 93 -23.08 -16.78 -8.27
N ASN A 94 -21.84 -16.31 -8.28
CA ASN A 94 -21.10 -16.07 -9.52
C ASN A 94 -20.09 -17.18 -9.84
N TYR A 95 -19.69 -18.00 -8.86
CA TYR A 95 -18.66 -19.03 -9.01
C TYR A 95 -19.05 -20.34 -8.34
N ASP A 96 -18.51 -21.44 -8.85
CA ASP A 96 -18.58 -22.76 -8.22
C ASP A 96 -17.63 -22.84 -7.01
N VAL A 97 -18.08 -22.36 -5.87
CA VAL A 97 -17.28 -22.29 -4.63
C VAL A 97 -16.87 -23.66 -4.09
N ALA A 98 -17.50 -24.76 -4.52
CA ALA A 98 -17.09 -26.13 -4.18
C ALA A 98 -15.73 -26.53 -4.79
N ARG A 99 -15.24 -25.78 -5.79
CA ARG A 99 -13.91 -25.97 -6.37
C ARG A 99 -12.80 -25.30 -5.58
N ILE A 100 -13.13 -24.41 -4.65
CA ILE A 100 -12.12 -23.71 -3.83
C ILE A 100 -11.51 -24.71 -2.85
N LYS A 101 -10.23 -25.02 -3.02
CA LYS A 101 -9.49 -25.97 -2.18
C LYS A 101 -8.63 -25.30 -1.10
N ALA A 102 -8.35 -24.01 -1.24
CA ALA A 102 -7.75 -23.23 -0.17
C ALA A 102 -8.23 -21.78 -0.17
N ILE A 103 -8.29 -21.21 1.03
CA ILE A 103 -8.58 -19.80 1.28
C ILE A 103 -7.42 -19.18 2.03
N GLY A 104 -6.74 -18.23 1.40
CA GLY A 104 -5.81 -17.33 2.07
C GLY A 104 -6.34 -15.90 2.08
N GLY A 105 -5.59 -14.99 2.67
CA GLY A 105 -6.03 -13.60 2.71
C GLY A 105 -5.21 -12.68 3.58
N SER A 106 -5.68 -11.45 3.64
CA SER A 106 -5.06 -10.35 4.36
C SER A 106 -6.06 -9.34 4.87
N ALA A 107 -5.61 -8.47 5.76
CA ALA A 107 -6.39 -7.33 6.22
C ALA A 107 -5.51 -6.12 6.50
N GLN A 108 -6.11 -4.93 6.47
CA GLN A 108 -5.53 -3.72 7.04
C GLN A 108 -5.15 -3.93 8.52
N HIS A 109 -4.10 -3.23 8.98
CA HIS A 109 -3.65 -3.32 10.37
C HIS A 109 -4.61 -2.58 11.31
N ALA A 110 -5.54 -3.31 11.90
CA ALA A 110 -6.54 -2.82 12.86
C ALA A 110 -6.89 -3.91 13.88
N LEU A 111 -7.51 -3.51 15.00
CA LEU A 111 -7.84 -4.41 16.11
C LEU A 111 -9.35 -4.66 16.25
N VAL A 112 -9.74 -5.88 16.61
CA VAL A 112 -11.10 -6.24 16.98
C VAL A 112 -11.15 -6.52 18.47
N TRP A 113 -11.97 -5.76 19.18
CA TRP A 113 -12.12 -5.80 20.64
C TRP A 113 -13.39 -6.54 21.01
N TRP A 114 -13.28 -7.83 21.29
CA TRP A 114 -14.41 -8.67 21.66
C TRP A 114 -14.80 -8.45 23.12
N LYS A 115 -16.10 -8.35 23.40
CA LYS A 115 -16.58 -8.32 24.79
C LYS A 115 -16.30 -9.63 25.51
N SER A 116 -16.18 -9.56 26.83
CA SER A 116 -16.07 -10.72 27.73
C SER A 116 -17.40 -11.45 27.95
N THR A 117 -18.52 -10.86 27.51
CA THR A 117 -19.83 -11.50 27.56
C THR A 117 -19.88 -12.74 26.67
N PRO A 118 -20.74 -13.74 26.97
CA PRO A 118 -20.89 -14.91 26.13
C PRO A 118 -21.15 -14.54 24.67
N LEU A 119 -20.25 -14.97 23.78
CA LEU A 119 -20.37 -14.83 22.33
C LEU A 119 -20.89 -16.14 21.75
N PRO A 120 -21.63 -16.11 20.61
CA PRO A 120 -21.90 -17.32 19.85
C PRO A 120 -20.60 -18.06 19.53
N SER A 121 -20.61 -19.39 19.71
CA SER A 121 -19.45 -20.19 19.35
C SER A 121 -19.24 -20.17 17.83
N LEU A 122 -18.05 -19.79 17.39
CA LEU A 122 -17.69 -19.76 15.97
C LEU A 122 -17.87 -21.11 15.27
N SER A 123 -17.77 -22.22 16.01
CA SER A 123 -17.90 -23.59 15.48
C SER A 123 -19.34 -24.05 15.30
N SER A 124 -20.31 -23.32 15.86
CA SER A 124 -21.73 -23.68 15.88
C SER A 124 -22.63 -22.53 15.44
N LEU A 125 -22.15 -21.68 14.54
CA LEU A 125 -22.96 -20.62 13.92
C LEU A 125 -24.10 -21.23 13.10
N ASP A 126 -25.28 -20.61 13.14
CA ASP A 126 -26.45 -21.07 12.39
C ASP A 126 -26.30 -20.66 10.91
N PRO A 127 -26.13 -21.62 9.98
CA PRO A 127 -25.96 -21.32 8.55
C PRO A 127 -27.18 -20.65 7.91
N HIS A 128 -28.34 -20.61 8.58
CA HIS A 128 -29.53 -19.94 8.06
C HIS A 128 -29.51 -18.42 8.32
N LEU A 129 -28.71 -17.95 9.27
CA LEU A 129 -28.56 -16.52 9.58
C LEU A 129 -27.30 -15.94 8.94
N ALA A 130 -27.32 -14.64 8.64
CA ALA A 130 -26.12 -13.93 8.19
C ALA A 130 -25.10 -13.76 9.35
N LEU A 131 -23.81 -13.66 9.05
CA LEU A 131 -22.75 -13.53 10.07
C LEU A 131 -22.97 -12.30 10.95
N HIS A 132 -23.35 -11.16 10.38
CA HIS A 132 -23.57 -9.94 11.16
C HIS A 132 -24.74 -10.05 12.16
N THR A 133 -25.67 -11.01 11.97
CA THR A 133 -26.74 -11.28 12.94
C THR A 133 -26.21 -12.00 14.19
N HIS A 134 -25.17 -12.82 14.05
CA HIS A 134 -24.50 -13.47 15.18
C HIS A 134 -23.63 -12.49 15.97
N PHE A 135 -23.03 -11.52 15.26
CA PHE A 135 -22.06 -10.59 15.83
C PHE A 135 -22.44 -9.13 15.54
N PRO A 136 -23.57 -8.65 16.09
CA PRO A 136 -23.95 -7.24 15.96
C PRO A 136 -22.97 -6.35 16.72
N SER A 137 -22.98 -5.03 16.47
CA SER A 137 -22.12 -4.04 17.15
C SER A 137 -21.95 -4.25 18.68
N PRO A 138 -22.99 -4.60 19.46
CA PRO A 138 -22.84 -4.90 20.89
C PRO A 138 -21.94 -6.08 21.26
N SER A 139 -21.53 -6.95 20.32
CA SER A 139 -20.53 -8.00 20.53
C SER A 139 -19.11 -7.46 20.77
N PHE A 140 -18.87 -6.19 20.41
CA PHE A 140 -17.57 -5.54 20.51
C PHE A 140 -17.55 -4.53 21.65
N SER A 141 -16.49 -4.52 22.45
CA SER A 141 -16.27 -3.51 23.50
C SER A 141 -15.86 -2.16 22.87
N LEU A 142 -15.17 -2.20 21.73
CA LEU A 142 -14.88 -1.04 20.88
C LEU A 142 -15.43 -1.28 19.46
N PRO A 143 -16.68 -0.86 19.17
CA PRO A 143 -17.31 -1.13 17.88
C PRO A 143 -16.66 -0.40 16.69
N ASN A 144 -16.17 0.83 16.92
CA ASN A 144 -15.45 1.63 15.93
C ASN A 144 -13.97 1.61 16.30
N THR A 145 -13.20 0.81 15.57
CA THR A 145 -11.80 0.55 15.91
C THR A 145 -10.86 1.47 15.11
N PRO A 146 -9.75 1.94 15.71
CA PRO A 146 -8.70 2.66 14.99
C PRO A 146 -8.13 1.85 13.83
N THR A 147 -7.87 2.52 12.71
CA THR A 147 -7.16 1.97 11.55
C THR A 147 -5.66 2.25 11.64
N ALA A 148 -4.87 1.69 10.73
CA ALA A 148 -3.42 1.96 10.65
C ALA A 148 -3.08 3.45 10.44
N GLN A 149 -4.01 4.24 9.89
CA GLN A 149 -3.85 5.68 9.67
C GLN A 149 -4.11 6.52 10.93
N ASP A 150 -4.71 5.93 11.98
CA ASP A 150 -5.01 6.61 13.23
C ASP A 150 -3.75 7.14 13.91
N THR A 151 -3.77 8.42 14.29
CA THR A 151 -2.66 9.04 15.04
C THR A 151 -3.04 9.42 16.46
N SER A 152 -4.24 9.05 16.92
CA SER A 152 -4.78 9.47 18.21
C SER A 152 -4.03 8.88 19.42
N ALA A 153 -3.26 7.81 19.23
CA ALA A 153 -2.43 7.20 20.26
C ALA A 153 -0.94 7.61 20.21
N HIS A 154 -0.58 8.64 19.43
CA HIS A 154 0.81 9.05 19.24
C HIS A 154 1.55 9.37 20.56
N THR A 155 0.93 10.16 21.44
CA THR A 155 1.50 10.50 22.75
C THR A 155 1.72 9.27 23.63
N HIS A 156 0.84 8.28 23.54
CA HIS A 156 0.95 7.01 24.28
C HIS A 156 2.10 6.16 23.72
N ALA A 157 2.31 6.15 22.40
CA ALA A 157 3.46 5.49 21.78
C ALA A 157 4.78 6.07 22.30
N LEU A 158 4.89 7.40 22.36
CA LEU A 158 6.07 8.09 22.91
C LEU A 158 6.26 7.79 24.41
N ALA A 159 5.19 7.72 25.19
CA ALA A 159 5.28 7.38 26.61
C ALA A 159 5.81 5.96 26.85
N ILE A 160 5.41 5.00 26.01
CA ILE A 160 5.94 3.62 26.03
C ILE A 160 7.43 3.63 25.68
N GLU A 161 7.82 4.31 24.61
CA GLU A 161 9.22 4.40 24.18
C GLU A 161 10.11 5.01 25.26
N VAL A 162 9.68 6.11 25.90
CA VAL A 162 10.40 6.72 27.03
C VAL A 162 10.54 5.73 28.18
N SER A 163 9.47 4.99 28.50
CA SER A 163 9.47 3.98 29.58
C SER A 163 10.40 2.79 29.31
N LEU A 164 10.72 2.54 28.04
CA LEU A 164 11.66 1.51 27.58
C LEU A 164 13.10 2.02 27.40
N GLY A 165 13.34 3.31 27.61
CA GLY A 165 14.68 3.91 27.53
C GLY A 165 15.00 4.61 26.20
N GLY A 166 13.98 4.93 25.40
CA GLY A 166 14.10 5.62 24.12
C GLY A 166 13.99 4.70 22.89
N PRO A 167 14.05 5.28 21.68
CA PRO A 167 13.74 4.58 20.43
C PRO A 167 14.68 3.40 20.16
N ASP A 168 15.97 3.53 20.47
CA ASP A 168 16.95 2.46 20.29
C ASP A 168 16.72 1.27 21.22
N ALA A 169 16.42 1.55 22.50
CA ALA A 169 16.15 0.53 23.49
C ALA A 169 14.84 -0.22 23.19
N MET A 170 13.80 0.52 22.76
CA MET A 170 12.54 -0.08 22.31
C MET A 170 12.74 -0.95 21.07
N ALA A 171 13.42 -0.44 20.03
CA ALA A 171 13.68 -1.20 18.81
C ALA A 171 14.51 -2.46 19.07
N SER A 172 15.56 -2.37 19.91
CA SER A 172 16.37 -3.53 20.31
C SER A 172 15.56 -4.58 21.08
N ARG A 173 14.50 -4.16 21.78
CA ARG A 173 13.66 -5.04 22.62
C ARG A 173 12.56 -5.74 21.82
N VAL A 174 11.76 -4.97 21.06
CA VAL A 174 10.53 -5.44 20.40
C VAL A 174 10.54 -5.27 18.88
N GLY A 175 11.69 -4.92 18.29
CA GLY A 175 11.86 -4.86 16.84
C GLY A 175 11.39 -3.56 16.15
N THR A 176 10.82 -2.61 16.90
CA THR A 176 10.29 -1.35 16.36
C THR A 176 10.36 -0.21 17.39
N CYS A 177 10.24 1.05 16.95
CA CYS A 177 10.20 2.25 17.80
C CYS A 177 8.76 2.80 17.91
N ALA A 178 8.56 3.92 18.62
CA ALA A 178 7.24 4.52 18.78
C ALA A 178 6.57 4.86 17.44
N GLN A 179 5.35 4.35 17.26
CA GLN A 179 4.45 4.73 16.17
C GLN A 179 3.02 4.81 16.70
N ALA A 180 2.24 5.78 16.22
CA ALA A 180 0.87 5.99 16.70
C ALA A 180 -0.08 4.80 16.41
N SER A 181 0.22 4.02 15.37
CA SER A 181 -0.56 2.85 14.97
C SER A 181 -0.15 1.56 15.70
N LEU A 182 0.81 1.59 16.63
CA LEU A 182 1.19 0.40 17.38
C LEU A 182 0.03 -0.11 18.23
N VAL A 183 -0.16 -1.43 18.25
CA VAL A 183 -1.10 -2.10 19.14
C VAL A 183 -0.82 -1.74 20.60
N ALA A 184 0.45 -1.69 21.02
CA ALA A 184 0.85 -1.26 22.36
C ALA A 184 0.33 0.14 22.71
N ALA A 185 0.43 1.10 21.77
CA ALA A 185 -0.03 2.47 21.97
C ALA A 185 -1.56 2.55 22.06
N GLN A 186 -2.27 1.81 21.19
CA GLN A 186 -3.73 1.75 21.20
C GLN A 186 -4.27 1.07 22.46
N LEU A 187 -3.61 0.01 22.96
CA LEU A 187 -3.94 -0.61 24.24
C LEU A 187 -3.83 0.40 25.39
N LEU A 188 -2.69 1.10 25.47
CA LEU A 188 -2.44 2.09 26.51
C LEU A 188 -3.49 3.22 26.47
N ARG A 189 -3.77 3.74 25.27
CA ARG A 189 -4.82 4.75 25.07
C ARG A 189 -6.19 4.27 25.50
N VAL A 190 -6.60 3.06 25.10
CA VAL A 190 -7.93 2.52 25.45
C VAL A 190 -8.05 2.31 26.96
N ARG A 191 -7.00 1.83 27.63
CA ARG A 191 -6.97 1.69 29.09
C ARG A 191 -7.21 3.03 29.78
N GLU A 192 -6.57 4.09 29.30
CA GLU A 192 -6.62 5.42 29.93
C GLU A 192 -7.90 6.18 29.60
N ALA A 193 -8.35 6.10 28.35
CA ALA A 193 -9.54 6.81 27.88
C ALA A 193 -10.85 6.13 28.31
N TRP A 194 -10.90 4.79 28.32
CA TRP A 194 -12.12 4.02 28.56
C TRP A 194 -11.91 2.78 29.45
N PRO A 195 -11.44 2.96 30.70
CA PRO A 195 -11.09 1.85 31.59
C PRO A 195 -12.27 0.93 31.93
N GLN A 196 -13.49 1.44 32.06
CA GLN A 196 -14.66 0.63 32.42
C GLN A 196 -15.49 0.22 31.20
N GLU A 197 -15.68 1.13 30.26
CA GLU A 197 -16.59 0.98 29.12
C GLU A 197 -16.04 0.00 28.08
N VAL A 198 -14.72 0.07 27.83
CA VAL A 198 -14.04 -0.74 26.81
C VAL A 198 -13.10 -1.74 27.47
N TRP A 199 -12.11 -1.27 28.23
CA TRP A 199 -11.05 -2.12 28.78
C TRP A 199 -11.61 -3.20 29.71
N GLY A 200 -12.35 -2.81 30.75
CA GLY A 200 -12.94 -3.73 31.73
C GLY A 200 -13.92 -4.74 31.12
N ARG A 201 -14.52 -4.41 29.97
CA ARG A 201 -15.47 -5.25 29.23
C ARG A 201 -14.85 -6.09 28.13
N THR A 202 -13.56 -5.94 27.85
CA THR A 202 -12.87 -6.72 26.82
C THR A 202 -12.52 -8.12 27.35
N GLY A 203 -12.77 -9.12 26.51
CA GLY A 203 -12.46 -10.53 26.77
C GLY A 203 -11.43 -11.12 25.81
N ARG A 204 -11.27 -10.55 24.61
CA ARG A 204 -10.30 -10.99 23.60
C ARG A 204 -9.98 -9.86 22.64
N ILE A 205 -8.76 -9.82 22.13
CA ILE A 205 -8.33 -8.91 21.06
C ILE A 205 -7.79 -9.74 19.90
N GLN A 206 -8.17 -9.42 18.68
CA GLN A 206 -7.57 -9.97 17.46
C GLN A 206 -7.11 -8.85 16.55
N VAL A 207 -6.03 -9.07 15.81
CA VAL A 207 -5.78 -8.29 14.59
C VAL A 207 -6.82 -8.64 13.53
N ALA A 208 -7.17 -7.70 12.66
CA ALA A 208 -8.22 -7.85 11.65
C ALA A 208 -7.98 -9.05 10.70
N SER A 209 -6.71 -9.38 10.43
CA SER A 209 -6.30 -10.54 9.66
C SER A 209 -6.73 -11.86 10.32
N ALA A 210 -6.38 -12.04 11.60
CA ALA A 210 -6.79 -13.19 12.40
C ALA A 210 -8.31 -13.23 12.67
N PHE A 211 -8.95 -12.07 12.81
CA PHE A 211 -10.40 -11.96 12.92
C PHE A 211 -11.10 -12.53 11.67
N LEU A 212 -10.68 -12.11 10.47
CA LEU A 212 -11.27 -12.59 9.23
C LEU A 212 -11.02 -14.09 9.04
N SER A 213 -9.79 -14.55 9.31
CA SER A 213 -9.45 -15.98 9.28
C SER A 213 -10.28 -16.81 10.27
N SER A 214 -10.55 -16.28 11.47
CA SER A 214 -11.43 -16.93 12.47
C SER A 214 -12.86 -17.14 11.96
N LEU A 215 -13.43 -16.14 11.28
CA LEU A 215 -14.79 -16.23 10.74
C LEU A 215 -14.88 -17.26 9.60
N ILE A 216 -13.87 -17.30 8.73
CA ILE A 216 -13.79 -18.28 7.63
C ILE A 216 -13.62 -19.70 8.18
N CYS A 217 -12.76 -19.89 9.19
CA CYS A 217 -12.44 -21.19 9.77
C CYS A 217 -13.47 -21.68 10.79
N GLY A 218 -14.28 -20.79 11.37
CA GLY A 218 -15.28 -21.14 12.39
C GLY A 218 -14.64 -21.51 13.74
N LYS A 219 -13.46 -20.94 14.03
CA LYS A 219 -12.76 -21.09 15.31
C LYS A 219 -11.82 -19.92 15.54
N TRP A 220 -11.34 -19.74 16.76
CA TRP A 220 -10.35 -18.70 17.07
C TRP A 220 -8.99 -19.05 16.44
N VAL A 221 -8.57 -18.24 15.45
CA VAL A 221 -7.26 -18.34 14.81
C VAL A 221 -6.27 -17.40 15.55
N PRO A 222 -5.07 -17.89 15.90
CA PRO A 222 -4.03 -17.06 16.52
C PRO A 222 -3.45 -16.03 15.55
N MET A 223 -2.80 -15.01 16.11
CA MET A 223 -2.06 -14.01 15.33
C MET A 223 -0.80 -14.64 14.71
N ALA A 224 -0.48 -14.31 13.46
CA ALA A 224 0.78 -14.75 12.84
C ALA A 224 2.00 -14.01 13.43
N GLU A 225 3.17 -14.64 13.44
CA GLU A 225 4.41 -14.05 14.01
C GLU A 225 4.78 -12.71 13.36
N ALA A 226 4.56 -12.55 12.05
CA ALA A 226 4.79 -11.27 11.35
C ALA A 226 3.89 -10.14 11.88
N GLU A 227 2.61 -10.44 12.11
CA GLU A 227 1.65 -9.50 12.69
C GLU A 227 2.00 -9.19 14.16
N ALA A 228 2.48 -10.19 14.91
CA ALA A 228 2.92 -10.00 16.29
C ALA A 228 4.12 -9.03 16.38
N CYS A 229 5.07 -9.10 15.45
CA CYS A 229 6.19 -8.16 15.37
C CYS A 229 5.76 -6.71 15.11
N ALA A 230 4.58 -6.48 14.51
CA ALA A 230 4.03 -5.15 14.29
C ALA A 230 3.37 -4.52 15.54
N THR A 231 3.21 -5.28 16.63
CA THR A 231 2.42 -4.83 17.80
C THR A 231 3.16 -3.86 18.72
N GLY A 232 4.50 -3.91 18.73
CA GLY A 232 5.33 -3.28 19.76
C GLY A 232 5.31 -4.01 21.12
N LEU A 233 4.73 -5.22 21.20
CA LEU A 233 4.62 -6.03 22.41
C LEU A 233 5.41 -7.35 22.32
N TRP A 234 5.82 -7.74 21.11
CA TRP A 234 6.40 -9.05 20.82
C TRP A 234 7.92 -8.98 20.72
N VAL A 235 8.60 -9.90 21.40
CA VAL A 235 10.03 -10.16 21.19
C VAL A 235 10.15 -11.27 20.16
N HIS A 236 10.68 -10.94 18.99
CA HIS A 236 10.96 -11.94 17.96
C HIS A 236 12.14 -12.84 18.35
N GLY A 237 11.95 -14.14 18.22
CA GLY A 237 13.00 -15.12 18.46
C GLY A 237 13.93 -15.27 17.25
N ALA A 238 15.12 -14.69 17.31
CA ALA A 238 16.17 -14.92 16.31
C ALA A 238 17.03 -16.14 16.68
N ASN A 239 17.72 -16.73 15.69
CA ASN A 239 18.74 -17.77 15.89
C ASN A 239 18.26 -19.04 16.65
N GLY A 240 17.03 -19.49 16.37
CA GLY A 240 16.48 -20.72 16.94
C GLY A 240 15.80 -20.55 18.30
N GLN A 241 15.70 -19.33 18.83
CA GLN A 241 14.85 -19.03 19.96
C GLN A 241 13.39 -18.87 19.51
N GLN A 242 12.44 -19.23 20.37
CA GLN A 242 11.03 -18.95 20.15
C GLN A 242 10.71 -17.51 20.58
N GLY A 243 9.90 -16.79 19.80
CA GLY A 243 9.42 -15.48 20.21
C GLY A 243 8.42 -15.55 21.37
N TYR A 244 8.24 -14.42 22.06
CA TYR A 244 7.35 -14.33 23.22
C TYR A 244 6.81 -12.90 23.42
N TRP A 245 5.70 -12.76 24.15
CA TRP A 245 5.18 -11.46 24.57
C TRP A 245 6.07 -10.84 25.66
N ASP A 246 6.49 -9.59 25.51
CA ASP A 246 7.36 -8.91 26.47
C ASP A 246 6.57 -8.49 27.72
N GLU A 247 6.84 -9.14 28.86
CA GLU A 247 6.15 -8.88 30.12
C GLU A 247 6.30 -7.43 30.59
N ARG A 248 7.44 -6.77 30.35
CA ARG A 248 7.63 -5.37 30.76
C ARG A 248 6.75 -4.44 29.92
N VAL A 249 6.66 -4.64 28.60
CA VAL A 249 5.75 -3.82 27.78
C VAL A 249 4.30 -4.11 28.13
N LEU A 250 3.94 -5.38 28.36
CA LEU A 250 2.61 -5.77 28.84
C LEU A 250 2.23 -5.09 30.16
N ASP A 251 3.15 -5.05 31.12
CA ASP A 251 2.94 -4.38 32.41
C ASP A 251 2.78 -2.85 32.24
N ILE A 252 3.53 -2.23 31.33
CA ILE A 252 3.39 -0.80 31.00
C ILE A 252 2.01 -0.51 30.41
N VAL A 253 1.58 -1.27 29.40
CA VAL A 253 0.28 -1.04 28.74
C VAL A 253 -0.89 -1.47 29.60
N GLY A 254 -0.74 -2.51 30.43
CA GLY A 254 -1.75 -2.97 31.38
C GLY A 254 -1.83 -2.11 32.65
N GLY A 255 -0.74 -1.45 33.03
CA GLY A 255 -0.65 -0.56 34.19
C GLY A 255 -0.33 -1.27 35.50
N SER A 256 -0.34 -2.61 35.47
CA SER A 256 0.10 -3.48 36.55
C SER A 256 0.43 -4.85 35.98
N ARG A 257 1.12 -5.69 36.77
CA ARG A 257 1.44 -7.06 36.39
C ARG A 257 0.21 -7.95 36.22
N GLU A 258 -0.85 -7.69 36.98
CA GLU A 258 -2.11 -8.44 36.87
C GLU A 258 -2.82 -8.12 35.54
N GLU A 259 -2.94 -6.83 35.22
CA GLU A 259 -3.53 -6.39 33.95
C GLU A 259 -2.66 -6.77 32.75
N GLY A 260 -1.33 -6.76 32.86
CA GLY A 260 -0.42 -7.26 31.82
C GLY A 260 -0.70 -8.72 31.45
N ARG A 261 -0.92 -9.59 32.44
CA ARG A 261 -1.33 -11.00 32.20
C ARG A 261 -2.71 -11.08 31.54
N ARG A 262 -3.65 -10.21 31.91
CA ARG A 262 -4.97 -10.13 31.29
C ARG A 262 -4.87 -9.77 29.81
N VAL A 263 -4.05 -8.78 29.46
CA VAL A 263 -3.75 -8.39 28.07
C VAL A 263 -3.12 -9.55 27.31
N ARG A 264 -2.13 -10.25 27.89
CA ARG A 264 -1.56 -11.47 27.30
C ARG A 264 -2.63 -12.51 27.00
N GLY A 265 -3.56 -12.73 27.93
CA GLY A 265 -4.70 -13.63 27.76
C GLY A 265 -5.65 -13.20 26.63
N TRP A 266 -5.88 -11.89 26.45
CA TRP A 266 -6.69 -11.36 25.36
C TRP A 266 -6.07 -11.59 23.98
N LEU A 267 -4.76 -11.36 23.85
CA LEU A 267 -4.00 -11.52 22.61
C LEU A 267 -3.83 -13.01 22.24
N GLY A 268 -3.63 -13.86 23.25
CA GLY A 268 -3.45 -15.29 23.08
C GLY A 268 -2.09 -15.70 22.54
N GLU A 269 -2.00 -16.94 22.06
CA GLU A 269 -0.78 -17.50 21.49
C GLU A 269 -0.53 -16.95 20.07
N VAL A 270 0.74 -16.94 19.66
CA VAL A 270 1.19 -16.50 18.33
C VAL A 270 1.57 -17.72 17.50
N ASP A 271 1.11 -17.75 16.25
CA ASP A 271 1.53 -18.75 15.28
C ASP A 271 2.92 -18.43 14.73
N VAL A 272 3.91 -19.18 15.21
CA VAL A 272 5.32 -19.13 14.79
C VAL A 272 5.65 -20.13 13.69
N SER A 273 4.63 -20.64 12.98
CA SER A 273 4.79 -21.60 11.87
C SER A 273 5.31 -21.00 10.57
N GLY A 274 5.55 -19.69 10.50
CA GLY A 274 6.01 -19.01 9.29
C GLY A 274 4.94 -18.91 8.17
N GLY A 275 3.69 -19.29 8.44
CA GLY A 275 2.59 -19.22 7.48
C GLY A 275 2.58 -20.31 6.41
N GLY A 276 3.52 -21.26 6.45
CA GLY A 276 3.61 -22.41 5.54
C GLY A 276 2.66 -23.57 5.83
N ARG A 277 1.76 -23.44 6.81
CA ARG A 277 0.81 -24.49 7.22
C ARG A 277 -0.62 -23.96 7.27
N LYS A 278 -1.60 -24.85 7.11
CA LYS A 278 -3.00 -24.49 7.33
C LYS A 278 -3.27 -24.19 8.80
N VAL A 279 -4.14 -23.21 9.08
CA VAL A 279 -4.70 -22.98 10.42
C VAL A 279 -5.93 -23.85 10.70
N GLY A 280 -6.57 -24.37 9.65
CA GLY A 280 -7.72 -25.27 9.76
C GLY A 280 -8.37 -25.51 8.39
N THR A 281 -9.58 -26.03 8.41
CA THR A 281 -10.46 -26.10 7.23
C THR A 281 -11.55 -25.05 7.32
N VAL A 282 -12.26 -24.84 6.21
CA VAL A 282 -13.40 -23.93 6.14
C VAL A 282 -14.49 -24.33 7.15
N SER A 283 -15.18 -23.34 7.71
CA SER A 283 -16.21 -23.59 8.73
C SER A 283 -17.41 -24.36 8.19
N ARG A 284 -18.05 -25.14 9.06
CA ARG A 284 -19.35 -25.76 8.78
C ARG A 284 -20.39 -24.73 8.30
N TYR A 285 -20.37 -23.51 8.84
CA TYR A 285 -21.23 -22.42 8.41
C TYR A 285 -21.06 -22.11 6.91
N LEU A 286 -19.82 -21.97 6.43
CA LEU A 286 -19.54 -21.69 5.01
C LEU A 286 -19.92 -22.87 4.11
N VAL A 287 -19.71 -24.12 4.57
CA VAL A 287 -20.13 -25.33 3.85
C VAL A 287 -21.65 -25.38 3.70
N GLU A 288 -22.40 -25.26 4.79
CA GLU A 288 -23.86 -25.43 4.79
C GLU A 288 -24.59 -24.24 4.16
N ARG A 289 -24.08 -23.01 4.33
CA ARG A 289 -24.72 -21.80 3.81
C ARG A 289 -24.36 -21.50 2.35
N PHE A 290 -23.11 -21.71 1.97
CA PHE A 290 -22.59 -21.28 0.65
C PHE A 290 -22.09 -22.45 -0.22
N GLY A 291 -21.96 -23.67 0.31
CA GLY A 291 -21.56 -24.84 -0.49
C GLY A 291 -20.06 -24.96 -0.75
N PHE A 292 -19.21 -24.38 0.11
CA PHE A 292 -17.77 -24.62 0.05
C PHE A 292 -17.43 -26.09 0.28
N ASP A 293 -16.29 -26.54 -0.27
CA ASP A 293 -15.75 -27.88 0.02
C ASP A 293 -15.36 -27.99 1.51
N PRO A 294 -15.89 -28.97 2.28
CA PRO A 294 -15.52 -29.16 3.68
C PRO A 294 -14.02 -29.43 3.91
N GLU A 295 -13.31 -29.93 2.90
CA GLU A 295 -11.86 -30.18 2.96
C GLU A 295 -11.02 -28.95 2.53
N ALA A 296 -11.67 -27.85 2.13
CA ALA A 296 -10.95 -26.63 1.78
C ALA A 296 -10.16 -26.10 2.98
N ILE A 297 -8.84 -25.94 2.79
CA ILE A 297 -7.95 -25.48 3.86
C ILE A 297 -8.00 -23.97 3.99
N VAL A 298 -7.73 -23.46 5.19
CA VAL A 298 -7.57 -22.03 5.46
C VAL A 298 -6.13 -21.80 5.91
N THR A 299 -5.43 -20.85 5.29
CA THR A 299 -4.07 -20.44 5.70
C THR A 299 -4.14 -19.30 6.71
N PRO A 300 -3.10 -19.05 7.52
CA PRO A 300 -3.08 -17.85 8.34
C PRO A 300 -3.12 -16.62 7.43
N PHE A 301 -3.91 -15.63 7.82
CA PHE A 301 -3.98 -14.36 7.11
C PHE A 301 -2.88 -13.44 7.62
N THR A 302 -2.44 -12.49 6.79
CA THR A 302 -1.38 -11.53 7.12
C THR A 302 -1.83 -10.09 6.85
N SER A 303 -0.95 -9.11 6.97
CA SER A 303 -1.25 -7.72 6.61
C SER A 303 -1.36 -7.55 5.10
N ASP A 304 -2.18 -6.60 4.68
CA ASP A 304 -2.35 -6.21 3.28
C ASP A 304 -1.04 -5.84 2.57
N TYR A 305 -0.14 -5.10 3.21
CA TYR A 305 1.15 -4.71 2.63
C TYR A 305 2.10 -5.91 2.46
N LEU A 306 2.09 -6.86 3.40
CA LEU A 306 2.87 -8.10 3.31
C LEU A 306 2.30 -9.06 2.26
N ALA A 307 0.98 -9.20 2.17
CA ALA A 307 0.35 -9.98 1.11
C ALA A 307 0.61 -9.35 -0.27
N SER A 308 0.58 -8.03 -0.38
CA SER A 308 0.95 -7.31 -1.59
C SER A 308 2.40 -7.54 -1.99
N TYR A 309 3.32 -7.57 -1.02
CA TYR A 309 4.72 -7.92 -1.24
C TYR A 309 4.87 -9.34 -1.80
N LEU A 310 4.17 -10.33 -1.24
CA LEU A 310 4.21 -11.71 -1.71
C LEU A 310 3.74 -11.86 -3.16
N SER A 311 2.79 -11.03 -3.61
CA SER A 311 2.33 -11.03 -5.00
C SER A 311 3.39 -10.58 -6.01
N CYS A 312 4.47 -9.93 -5.56
CA CYS A 312 5.55 -9.45 -6.42
C CYS A 312 6.63 -10.52 -6.67
N ILE A 313 6.63 -11.62 -5.91
CA ILE A 313 7.48 -12.82 -6.10
C ILE A 313 8.96 -12.46 -6.29
N LEU A 314 9.54 -11.74 -5.32
CA LEU A 314 10.91 -11.26 -5.43
C LEU A 314 11.92 -12.40 -5.59
N SER A 315 12.99 -12.12 -6.33
CA SER A 315 14.12 -13.05 -6.44
C SER A 315 14.94 -13.03 -5.16
N ASN A 316 15.34 -14.22 -4.71
CA ASN A 316 16.35 -14.38 -3.65
C ASN A 316 17.78 -14.41 -4.23
N ASP A 317 17.94 -14.30 -5.56
CA ASP A 317 19.23 -14.33 -6.22
C ASP A 317 19.94 -12.97 -6.14
N HIS A 318 20.91 -12.89 -5.22
CA HIS A 318 21.74 -11.71 -5.02
C HIS A 318 22.65 -11.38 -6.21
N SER A 319 22.92 -12.32 -7.13
CA SER A 319 23.78 -12.07 -8.29
C SER A 319 23.17 -11.08 -9.29
N THR A 320 21.84 -11.01 -9.33
CA THR A 320 21.08 -10.08 -10.17
C THR A 320 20.86 -8.71 -9.51
N GLY A 321 21.38 -8.51 -8.29
CA GLY A 321 21.23 -7.29 -7.49
C GLY A 321 19.91 -7.20 -6.72
N ALA A 322 19.89 -6.33 -5.70
CA ALA A 322 18.73 -6.17 -4.83
C ALA A 322 17.50 -5.67 -5.60
N THR A 323 16.35 -6.27 -5.30
CA THR A 323 15.03 -5.82 -5.77
C THR A 323 14.21 -5.37 -4.58
N ALA A 324 13.57 -4.20 -4.70
CA ALA A 324 12.70 -3.65 -3.67
C ALA A 324 11.27 -3.45 -4.20
N VAL A 325 10.31 -3.32 -3.30
CA VAL A 325 8.91 -3.00 -3.61
C VAL A 325 8.56 -1.66 -2.99
N LEU A 326 8.13 -0.69 -3.80
CA LEU A 326 7.60 0.60 -3.33
C LEU A 326 6.08 0.63 -3.53
N GLN A 327 5.34 0.48 -2.45
CA GLN A 327 3.88 0.51 -2.45
C GLN A 327 3.42 1.93 -2.11
N PHE A 328 2.79 2.60 -3.06
CA PHE A 328 2.18 3.91 -2.83
C PHE A 328 0.73 3.75 -2.35
N GLY A 329 0.39 4.36 -1.22
CA GLY A 329 -0.95 4.22 -0.66
C GLY A 329 -1.28 5.31 0.35
N PRO A 330 -2.26 5.06 1.25
CA PRO A 330 -2.52 5.95 2.39
C PRO A 330 -1.30 6.13 3.29
N MET A 331 -0.48 5.08 3.37
CA MET A 331 0.91 5.16 3.81
C MET A 331 1.77 4.52 2.73
N ASP A 332 2.92 5.12 2.44
CA ASP A 332 3.86 4.54 1.49
C ASP A 332 4.76 3.54 2.22
N MET A 333 4.99 2.38 1.59
CA MET A 333 5.80 1.29 2.16
C MET A 333 6.91 0.93 1.18
N PHE A 334 8.16 0.92 1.63
CA PHE A 334 9.31 0.46 0.85
C PHE A 334 9.89 -0.80 1.48
N LEU A 335 9.77 -1.92 0.79
CA LEU A 335 10.03 -3.26 1.30
C LEU A 335 11.14 -3.96 0.53
N THR A 336 11.97 -4.72 1.23
CA THR A 336 13.05 -5.52 0.63
C THR A 336 13.27 -6.81 1.41
N PRO A 337 13.71 -7.90 0.75
CA PRO A 337 14.23 -9.08 1.44
C PRO A 337 15.32 -8.70 2.43
N ALA A 338 15.35 -9.38 3.57
CA ALA A 338 16.34 -9.25 4.62
C ALA A 338 16.83 -10.65 5.06
N ALA A 339 18.15 -10.81 5.11
CA ALA A 339 18.79 -12.07 5.47
C ALA A 339 19.05 -12.19 6.99
N HIS A 340 19.21 -11.05 7.66
CA HIS A 340 19.55 -10.98 9.08
C HIS A 340 18.52 -10.16 9.86
N TYR A 341 18.21 -10.64 11.06
CA TYR A 341 17.36 -9.91 11.99
C TYR A 341 18.21 -8.99 12.88
N THR A 342 18.43 -7.77 12.42
CA THR A 342 19.13 -6.71 13.17
C THR A 342 18.17 -5.55 13.41
N PRO A 343 17.46 -5.50 14.56
CA PRO A 343 16.51 -4.43 14.85
C PRO A 343 17.14 -3.05 14.85
N SER A 344 16.37 -2.05 14.43
CA SER A 344 16.77 -0.64 14.45
C SER A 344 15.55 0.25 14.59
N ARG A 345 15.73 1.46 15.12
CA ARG A 345 14.67 2.49 15.11
C ARG A 345 14.38 3.06 13.71
N MET A 346 15.23 2.76 12.72
CA MET A 346 15.17 3.34 11.36
C MET A 346 14.29 2.54 10.38
N TYR A 347 13.99 1.28 10.69
CA TYR A 347 13.21 0.37 9.85
C TYR A 347 12.55 -0.70 10.71
N SER A 348 11.50 -1.33 10.21
CA SER A 348 10.90 -2.52 10.83
C SER A 348 11.39 -3.79 10.14
N LEU A 349 11.47 -4.89 10.88
CA LEU A 349 11.77 -6.22 10.35
C LEU A 349 10.64 -7.18 10.69
N TYR A 350 10.14 -7.87 9.67
CA TYR A 350 9.12 -8.90 9.82
C TYR A 350 9.66 -10.25 9.39
N PRO A 351 9.42 -11.34 10.13
CA PRO A 351 9.64 -12.68 9.59
C PRO A 351 8.80 -12.86 8.31
N HIS A 352 9.38 -13.52 7.32
CA HIS A 352 8.70 -13.79 6.06
C HIS A 352 7.36 -14.53 6.33
N PRO A 353 6.21 -14.01 5.86
CA PRO A 353 4.88 -14.52 6.22
C PRO A 353 4.48 -15.79 5.43
N ALA A 354 5.30 -16.20 4.46
CA ALA A 354 5.12 -17.44 3.70
C ALA A 354 6.46 -18.21 3.65
N GLN A 355 6.81 -18.85 4.76
CA GLN A 355 8.00 -19.70 4.87
C GLN A 355 7.71 -20.95 5.70
N ASP A 356 8.42 -22.03 5.43
CA ASP A 356 8.34 -23.24 6.27
C ASP A 356 9.28 -23.13 7.48
N PRO A 357 8.90 -23.62 8.66
CA PRO A 357 9.78 -23.60 9.85
C PRO A 357 11.10 -24.36 9.69
N THR A 358 11.19 -25.29 8.73
CA THR A 358 12.40 -26.05 8.42
C THR A 358 13.35 -25.30 7.47
N GLU A 359 12.87 -24.24 6.81
CA GLU A 359 13.70 -23.39 5.97
C GLU A 359 14.54 -22.43 6.82
N LYS A 360 15.67 -21.96 6.26
CA LYS A 360 16.41 -20.84 6.85
C LYS A 360 15.47 -19.64 6.96
N ARG A 361 15.32 -19.09 8.18
CA ARG A 361 14.48 -17.91 8.44
C ARG A 361 14.86 -16.77 7.51
N ARG A 362 13.87 -16.23 6.82
CA ARG A 362 13.95 -15.01 5.99
C ARG A 362 13.13 -13.91 6.63
N TYR A 363 13.51 -12.66 6.34
CA TYR A 363 12.86 -11.48 6.86
C TYR A 363 12.52 -10.52 5.71
N ILE A 364 11.68 -9.55 6.01
CA ILE A 364 11.36 -8.42 5.15
C ILE A 364 11.68 -7.16 5.96
N ALA A 365 12.57 -6.33 5.43
CA ALA A 365 12.82 -4.99 5.96
C ALA A 365 11.83 -4.01 5.34
N VAL A 366 11.25 -3.16 6.18
CA VAL A 366 10.18 -2.24 5.80
C VAL A 366 10.48 -0.84 6.29
N LEU A 367 10.42 0.10 5.36
CA LEU A 367 10.42 1.53 5.60
C LEU A 367 9.01 2.05 5.34
N THR A 368 8.44 2.80 6.28
CA THR A 368 7.09 3.33 6.18
C THR A 368 7.11 4.85 6.15
N SER A 369 6.24 5.48 5.38
CA SER A 369 5.97 6.91 5.47
C SER A 369 4.46 7.14 5.56
N ARG A 370 4.02 7.77 6.65
CA ARG A 370 2.61 8.14 6.85
C ARG A 370 2.21 9.36 6.04
N ASN A 371 3.15 10.27 5.81
CA ASN A 371 2.93 11.50 5.05
C ASN A 371 3.01 11.21 3.55
N ALA A 372 2.06 10.42 3.06
CA ALA A 372 2.03 9.83 1.72
C ALA A 372 0.98 10.50 0.81
N ASP A 373 -0.21 9.92 0.66
CA ASP A 373 -1.22 10.39 -0.28
C ASP A 373 -1.91 11.70 0.15
N VAL A 374 -2.08 11.94 1.45
CA VAL A 374 -2.69 13.17 1.97
C VAL A 374 -1.90 14.42 1.57
N PRO A 375 -0.56 14.49 1.76
CA PRO A 375 0.25 15.56 1.17
C PRO A 375 0.12 15.70 -0.35
N ARG A 376 0.08 14.58 -1.10
CA ARG A 376 -0.09 14.60 -2.56
C ARG A 376 -1.44 15.21 -2.95
N ALA A 377 -2.51 14.83 -2.27
CA ALA A 377 -3.84 15.39 -2.48
C ALA A 377 -3.89 16.88 -2.11
N LEU A 378 -3.25 17.27 -1.00
CA LEU A 378 -3.18 18.67 -0.57
C LEU A 378 -2.44 19.54 -1.60
N VAL A 379 -1.28 19.10 -2.08
CA VAL A 379 -0.50 19.82 -3.10
C VAL A 379 -1.26 19.88 -4.43
N ARG A 380 -1.91 18.79 -4.84
CA ARG A 380 -2.84 18.82 -5.98
C ARG A 380 -3.91 19.89 -5.78
N ASP A 381 -4.59 19.88 -4.64
CA ASP A 381 -5.69 20.80 -4.36
C ASP A 381 -5.23 22.24 -4.22
N MET A 382 -4.00 22.50 -3.78
CA MET A 382 -3.46 23.85 -3.67
C MET A 382 -3.02 24.39 -5.03
N TYR A 383 -2.27 23.62 -5.82
CA TYR A 383 -1.48 24.16 -6.93
C TYR A 383 -1.96 23.75 -8.33
N THR A 384 -2.69 22.65 -8.48
CA THR A 384 -2.97 22.10 -9.82
C THR A 384 -4.44 21.77 -10.07
N LYS A 385 -5.23 21.58 -9.01
CA LYS A 385 -6.65 21.20 -9.00
C LYS A 385 -6.98 19.91 -9.76
N SER A 386 -5.98 19.20 -10.29
CA SER A 386 -6.13 17.97 -11.05
C SER A 386 -4.88 17.12 -10.99
N TRP A 387 -5.06 15.80 -10.96
CA TRP A 387 -3.96 14.85 -11.02
C TRP A 387 -3.19 14.92 -12.34
N SER A 388 -3.86 15.21 -13.46
CA SER A 388 -3.20 15.41 -14.76
C SER A 388 -2.24 16.59 -14.77
N ALA A 389 -2.61 17.71 -14.15
CA ALA A 389 -1.71 18.86 -14.07
C ALA A 389 -0.61 18.64 -13.03
N PHE A 390 -0.90 17.90 -11.96
CA PHE A 390 0.11 17.45 -10.99
C PHE A 390 1.22 16.64 -11.67
N ASP A 391 0.85 15.56 -12.37
CA ASP A 391 1.79 14.68 -13.10
C ASP A 391 2.62 15.45 -14.14
N ARG A 392 1.98 16.34 -14.92
CA ARG A 392 2.71 17.21 -15.86
C ARG A 392 3.74 18.10 -15.18
N LEU A 393 3.40 18.71 -14.04
CA LEU A 393 4.37 19.54 -13.32
C LEU A 393 5.52 18.71 -12.75
N VAL A 394 5.24 17.51 -12.22
CA VAL A 394 6.30 16.59 -11.81
C VAL A 394 7.19 16.22 -13.01
N ALA A 395 6.63 16.01 -14.20
CA ALA A 395 7.41 15.66 -15.39
C ALA A 395 8.30 16.80 -15.92
N ILE A 396 7.78 18.04 -15.99
CA ILE A 396 8.48 19.13 -16.69
C ILE A 396 9.36 19.99 -15.78
N VAL A 397 9.07 20.03 -14.47
CA VAL A 397 9.88 20.82 -13.53
C VAL A 397 11.22 20.09 -13.33
N PRO A 398 12.37 20.76 -13.47
CA PRO A 398 13.68 20.12 -13.35
C PRO A 398 13.93 19.50 -11.96
N PRO A 399 14.88 18.55 -11.85
CA PRO A 399 15.30 18.01 -10.56
C PRO A 399 15.70 19.09 -9.55
N GLY A 400 15.16 19.00 -8.34
CA GLY A 400 15.31 20.00 -7.29
C GLY A 400 14.59 21.32 -7.58
N GLY A 401 13.54 21.29 -8.40
CA GLY A 401 12.61 22.41 -8.61
C GLY A 401 13.13 23.56 -9.49
N SER A 402 14.39 23.55 -9.91
CA SER A 402 15.01 24.63 -10.68
C SER A 402 16.11 24.14 -11.63
N ILE A 403 16.38 24.91 -12.68
CA ILE A 403 17.44 24.61 -13.68
C ILE A 403 18.83 24.89 -13.10
N GLY A 404 18.96 25.89 -12.21
CA GLY A 404 20.23 26.26 -11.61
C GLY A 404 20.83 25.15 -10.76
N LEU A 405 22.16 25.08 -10.69
CA LEU A 405 22.87 24.10 -9.85
C LEU A 405 22.75 24.44 -8.36
N ASP A 406 22.79 25.73 -8.01
CA ASP A 406 22.82 26.20 -6.61
C ASP A 406 21.43 26.59 -6.07
N ASP A 407 20.47 26.91 -6.94
CA ASP A 407 19.14 27.42 -6.56
C ASP A 407 18.11 26.28 -6.39
N LYS A 408 18.51 25.17 -5.78
CA LYS A 408 17.63 24.02 -5.58
C LYS A 408 16.57 24.29 -4.51
N LEU A 409 15.40 23.70 -4.71
CA LEU A 409 14.21 23.84 -3.90
C LEU A 409 13.90 22.51 -3.20
N PHE A 410 13.57 22.60 -1.91
CA PHE A 410 13.22 21.43 -1.09
C PHE A 410 11.94 21.70 -0.32
N SER A 411 11.02 20.74 -0.30
CA SER A 411 9.79 20.83 0.49
C SER A 411 9.52 19.57 1.27
N PHE A 412 9.25 19.69 2.56
CA PHE A 412 8.90 18.61 3.47
C PHE A 412 7.47 18.82 3.95
N TRP A 413 6.62 17.82 3.75
CA TRP A 413 5.17 17.90 4.03
C TRP A 413 4.79 16.92 5.13
N HIS A 414 5.18 17.21 6.36
CA HIS A 414 4.86 16.40 7.53
C HIS A 414 3.55 16.88 8.14
N LEU A 415 2.42 16.55 7.51
CA LEU A 415 1.09 16.94 8.01
C LEU A 415 0.71 16.21 9.31
N GLN A 416 1.33 15.07 9.56
CA GLN A 416 1.19 14.27 10.76
C GLN A 416 2.56 13.83 11.29
N ALA A 417 2.66 13.64 12.60
CA ALA A 417 3.83 13.01 13.19
C ALA A 417 4.01 11.59 12.62
N ASP A 418 5.27 11.20 12.41
CA ASP A 418 5.63 9.89 11.85
C ASP A 418 6.59 9.16 12.80
N SER A 419 7.01 7.96 12.45
CA SER A 419 8.01 7.22 13.22
C SER A 419 9.33 7.99 13.31
N TYR A 420 10.19 7.60 14.26
CA TYR A 420 11.54 8.18 14.40
C TYR A 420 12.23 8.37 13.03
N PRO A 421 12.87 9.53 12.77
CA PRO A 421 13.10 10.66 13.68
C PRO A 421 12.02 11.76 13.64
N TYR A 422 10.88 11.53 12.98
CA TYR A 422 9.86 12.55 12.70
C TYR A 422 8.72 12.57 13.73
N SER A 423 8.91 11.96 14.90
CA SER A 423 7.86 11.77 15.89
C SER A 423 7.38 13.06 16.54
N HIS A 424 8.13 14.15 16.44
CA HIS A 424 7.72 15.48 16.91
C HIS A 424 7.60 16.49 15.76
N VAL A 425 7.76 16.05 14.51
CA VAL A 425 7.76 16.94 13.34
C VAL A 425 6.34 17.04 12.79
N LYS A 426 5.83 18.28 12.72
CA LYS A 426 4.55 18.59 12.07
C LYS A 426 4.63 19.96 11.41
N GLY A 427 4.32 20.03 10.12
CA GLY A 427 4.30 21.27 9.35
C GLY A 427 4.65 21.08 7.87
N ILE A 428 4.57 22.18 7.14
CA ILE A 428 5.06 22.30 5.77
C ILE A 428 6.31 23.17 5.82
N PHE A 429 7.43 22.62 5.37
CA PHE A 429 8.72 23.29 5.40
C PHE A 429 9.22 23.42 3.97
N ARG A 430 9.55 24.64 3.53
CA ARG A 430 10.08 24.91 2.19
C ARG A 430 11.41 25.62 2.33
N PHE A 431 12.34 25.31 1.42
CA PHE A 431 13.66 25.92 1.40
C PHE A 431 14.03 26.35 -0.01
N GLU A 432 14.49 27.60 -0.15
CA GLU A 432 15.13 28.13 -1.36
C GLU A 432 16.56 28.52 -1.02
N SER A 433 17.54 28.05 -1.82
CA SER A 433 18.97 28.33 -1.58
C SER A 433 19.40 28.02 -0.14
N GLY A 434 18.84 26.95 0.44
CA GLY A 434 19.09 26.51 1.82
C GLY A 434 18.38 27.29 2.92
N VAL A 435 17.61 28.33 2.60
CA VAL A 435 16.88 29.21 3.55
C VAL A 435 15.41 28.85 3.60
N LYS A 436 14.85 28.75 4.80
CA LYS A 436 13.41 28.46 4.99
C LYS A 436 12.56 29.61 4.43
N VAL A 437 11.59 29.28 3.58
CA VAL A 437 10.61 30.22 3.04
C VAL A 437 9.19 29.78 3.39
N SER A 438 8.24 30.72 3.36
CA SER A 438 6.81 30.39 3.55
C SER A 438 6.22 29.70 2.31
N GLU A 439 6.62 30.13 1.12
CA GLU A 439 6.15 29.63 -0.17
C GLU A 439 7.27 29.78 -1.21
N PHE A 440 7.29 28.89 -2.21
CA PHE A 440 8.23 29.01 -3.33
C PHE A 440 7.87 30.19 -4.23
N ARG A 441 8.88 30.89 -4.77
CA ARG A 441 8.68 31.94 -5.78
C ARG A 441 8.00 31.37 -7.03
N ASP A 442 8.42 30.17 -7.44
CA ASP A 442 7.73 29.42 -8.49
C ASP A 442 6.85 28.34 -7.86
N LEU A 443 5.55 28.65 -7.76
CA LEU A 443 4.55 27.75 -7.20
C LEU A 443 4.48 26.41 -7.94
N ARG A 444 4.88 26.37 -9.22
CA ARG A 444 4.85 25.17 -10.05
C ARG A 444 5.83 24.10 -9.56
N ALA A 445 6.83 24.46 -8.73
CA ALA A 445 7.78 23.53 -8.17
C ALA A 445 7.20 22.62 -7.07
N ASN A 446 6.12 23.04 -6.39
CA ASN A 446 5.58 22.32 -5.23
C ASN A 446 5.25 20.83 -5.51
N PRO A 447 4.58 20.45 -6.62
CA PRO A 447 4.36 19.04 -6.97
C PRO A 447 5.63 18.22 -7.12
N ARG A 448 6.63 18.75 -7.84
CA ARG A 448 7.93 18.07 -8.05
C ARG A 448 8.66 17.90 -6.73
N CYS A 449 8.85 18.99 -5.98
CA CYS A 449 9.59 18.97 -4.71
C CYS A 449 8.93 18.09 -3.64
N LEU A 450 7.60 17.96 -3.64
CA LEU A 450 6.89 17.02 -2.76
C LEU A 450 7.29 15.57 -3.06
N ILE A 451 7.17 15.15 -4.34
CA ILE A 451 7.47 13.76 -4.72
C ILE A 451 8.96 13.47 -4.54
N GLU A 452 9.84 14.41 -4.91
CA GLU A 452 11.28 14.30 -4.65
C GLU A 452 11.57 14.08 -3.17
N SER A 453 10.94 14.84 -2.27
CA SER A 453 11.13 14.64 -0.84
C SER A 453 10.68 13.26 -0.36
N GLN A 454 9.50 12.80 -0.77
CA GLN A 454 9.01 11.47 -0.40
C GLN A 454 9.97 10.35 -0.86
N VAL A 455 10.45 10.42 -2.10
CA VAL A 455 11.34 9.39 -2.67
C VAL A 455 12.77 9.49 -2.12
N LEU A 456 13.32 10.70 -1.94
CA LEU A 456 14.65 10.90 -1.34
C LEU A 456 14.70 10.45 0.12
N ALA A 457 13.61 10.62 0.87
CA ALA A 457 13.50 10.09 2.23
C ALA A 457 13.66 8.55 2.25
N PHE A 458 13.05 7.83 1.31
CA PHE A 458 13.25 6.39 1.18
C PHE A 458 14.70 6.05 0.79
N ARG A 459 15.31 6.80 -0.13
CA ARG A 459 16.71 6.58 -0.52
C ARG A 459 17.65 6.72 0.67
N ILE A 460 17.50 7.76 1.49
CA ILE A 460 18.37 7.98 2.66
C ILE A 460 18.15 6.90 3.72
N ARG A 461 16.89 6.53 4.00
CA ARG A 461 16.61 5.47 4.98
C ARG A 461 17.02 4.08 4.49
N TRP A 462 17.00 3.82 3.18
CA TRP A 462 17.59 2.61 2.60
C TRP A 462 19.06 2.47 2.98
N MET A 463 19.79 3.60 3.04
CA MET A 463 21.20 3.59 3.45
C MET A 463 21.40 3.07 4.88
N ALA A 464 20.39 3.20 5.76
CA ALA A 464 20.43 2.61 7.10
C ALA A 464 20.25 1.09 7.05
N ILE A 465 19.40 0.55 6.16
CA ILE A 465 19.26 -0.91 5.97
C ILE A 465 20.59 -1.52 5.53
N VAL A 466 21.25 -0.90 4.54
CA VAL A 466 22.56 -1.34 4.03
C VAL A 466 23.63 -1.25 5.13
N ALA A 467 23.71 -0.12 5.84
CA ALA A 467 24.71 0.10 6.88
C ALA A 467 24.59 -0.88 8.06
N ASN A 468 23.37 -1.35 8.36
CA ASN A 468 23.14 -2.35 9.42
C ASN A 468 23.32 -3.81 8.94
N GLY A 469 23.72 -4.02 7.68
CA GLY A 469 24.02 -5.35 7.12
C GLY A 469 22.81 -6.28 7.00
N VAL A 470 21.59 -5.73 7.05
CA VAL A 470 20.33 -6.48 7.13
C VAL A 470 20.11 -7.40 5.93
N GLN A 471 20.51 -6.95 4.73
CA GLN A 471 20.33 -7.68 3.48
C GLN A 471 21.36 -8.82 3.29
N GLY A 472 22.38 -8.91 4.14
CA GLY A 472 23.46 -9.90 3.97
C GLY A 472 24.37 -9.64 2.75
N ILE A 473 24.22 -8.49 2.08
CA ILE A 473 25.13 -8.03 1.06
C ILE A 473 26.40 -7.56 1.79
N THR A 474 27.42 -8.41 1.83
CA THR A 474 28.78 -7.93 2.12
C THR A 474 29.10 -6.91 1.04
N THR A 475 29.27 -5.65 1.42
CA THR A 475 29.87 -4.64 0.55
C THR A 475 31.32 -5.04 0.27
N THR A 476 31.52 -6.01 -0.63
CA THR A 476 32.82 -6.17 -1.28
C THR A 476 32.93 -4.99 -2.23
N ALA A 477 33.64 -3.96 -1.78
CA ALA A 477 34.10 -2.84 -2.58
C ALA A 477 35.11 -3.26 -3.67
N ASN A 478 34.99 -4.47 -4.23
CA ASN A 478 35.90 -5.03 -5.21
C ASN A 478 35.10 -5.58 -6.40
N GLY A 479 34.69 -4.65 -7.25
CA GLY A 479 34.20 -4.90 -8.60
C GLY A 479 35.15 -4.37 -9.66
N GLU A 480 36.41 -4.07 -9.34
CA GLU A 480 37.49 -3.83 -10.30
C GLU A 480 38.77 -4.43 -9.71
N GLY A 481 39.54 -5.15 -10.53
CA GLY A 481 40.74 -5.91 -10.12
C GLY A 481 41.92 -5.04 -9.70
N GLY A 482 41.76 -4.26 -8.62
CA GLY A 482 42.81 -3.46 -7.98
C GLY A 482 43.16 -4.02 -6.61
N THR A 483 44.46 -4.21 -6.37
CA THR A 483 45.05 -4.56 -5.08
C THR A 483 44.46 -3.76 -3.93
N ALA A 484 44.20 -4.46 -2.80
CA ALA A 484 43.73 -3.93 -1.52
C ALA A 484 44.29 -2.52 -1.22
N SER A 485 43.54 -1.50 -1.62
CA SER A 485 43.84 -0.10 -1.37
C SER A 485 42.90 0.39 -0.29
N SER A 486 43.48 1.09 0.67
CA SER A 486 42.82 1.78 1.78
C SER A 486 41.45 2.33 1.39
N VAL A 487 40.39 1.91 2.09
CA VAL A 487 39.05 2.48 1.96
C VAL A 487 39.16 3.98 2.21
N ALA A 488 38.98 4.79 1.16
CA ALA A 488 38.92 6.23 1.32
C ALA A 488 37.78 6.58 2.29
N PRO A 489 37.99 7.48 3.27
CA PRO A 489 36.93 7.87 4.19
C PRO A 489 35.75 8.45 3.42
N ASN A 490 34.53 7.97 3.70
CA ASN A 490 33.31 8.49 3.06
C ASN A 490 33.19 10.00 3.37
N PRO A 491 33.38 10.89 2.38
CA PRO A 491 33.41 12.34 2.64
C PRO A 491 32.04 12.88 3.06
N PHE A 492 30.98 12.11 2.86
CA PHE A 492 29.60 12.46 3.20
C PHE A 492 29.16 11.96 4.59
N ALA A 493 30.04 11.27 5.33
CA ALA A 493 29.72 10.79 6.67
C ALA A 493 29.34 11.92 7.64
N SER A 494 29.92 13.12 7.46
CA SER A 494 29.59 14.33 8.23
C SER A 494 28.15 14.82 7.99
N LEU A 495 27.52 14.42 6.89
CA LEU A 495 26.12 14.70 6.56
C LEU A 495 25.18 13.57 7.02
N GLY A 496 25.69 12.57 7.74
CA GLY A 496 24.92 11.41 8.20
C GLY A 496 24.67 10.35 7.12
N LEU A 497 25.32 10.44 5.97
CA LEU A 497 25.19 9.48 4.87
C LEU A 497 26.16 8.31 5.07
N SER A 498 25.65 7.07 5.08
CA SER A 498 26.47 5.87 5.32
C SER A 498 27.32 5.42 4.13
N PHE A 499 27.01 5.88 2.91
CA PHE A 499 27.81 5.66 1.70
C PHE A 499 27.75 6.86 0.75
N ASN A 500 28.57 6.84 -0.31
CA ASN A 500 28.65 7.92 -1.30
C ASN A 500 27.34 7.99 -2.14
N PRO A 501 26.61 9.12 -2.13
CA PRO A 501 25.37 9.23 -2.89
C PRO A 501 25.55 9.08 -4.41
N TYR A 502 26.74 9.29 -4.96
CA TYR A 502 27.01 9.10 -6.40
C TYR A 502 27.18 7.64 -6.83
N THR A 503 27.20 6.70 -5.88
CA THR A 503 27.32 5.26 -6.19
C THR A 503 25.96 4.58 -6.13
N SER A 504 25.59 3.85 -7.19
CA SER A 504 24.35 3.04 -7.24
C SER A 504 24.53 1.60 -6.76
N ALA A 505 25.77 1.11 -6.59
CA ALA A 505 26.05 -0.25 -6.11
C ALA A 505 25.28 -0.69 -4.84
N PRO A 506 25.08 0.16 -3.80
CA PRO A 506 24.31 -0.21 -2.61
C PRO A 506 22.79 0.02 -2.76
N LEU A 507 22.32 0.62 -3.85
CA LEU A 507 20.91 0.87 -4.13
C LEU A 507 20.27 -0.37 -4.79
N PRO A 508 18.94 -0.54 -4.70
CA PRO A 508 18.27 -1.60 -5.44
C PRO A 508 18.41 -1.34 -6.94
N ARG A 509 18.79 -2.38 -7.71
CA ARG A 509 18.87 -2.28 -9.18
C ARG A 509 17.49 -2.22 -9.83
N ARG A 510 16.48 -2.74 -9.14
CA ARG A 510 15.10 -2.85 -9.62
C ARG A 510 14.14 -2.49 -8.51
N ILE A 511 13.12 -1.71 -8.85
CA ILE A 511 12.04 -1.37 -7.93
C ILE A 511 10.71 -1.73 -8.58
N ILE A 512 9.93 -2.55 -7.89
CA ILE A 512 8.54 -2.84 -8.26
C ILE A 512 7.64 -1.82 -7.55
N CYS A 513 7.03 -0.93 -8.31
CA CYS A 513 6.11 0.06 -7.81
C CYS A 513 4.66 -0.44 -7.89
N THR A 514 3.88 -0.21 -6.84
CA THR A 514 2.44 -0.53 -6.81
C THR A 514 1.62 0.65 -6.25
N GLY A 515 0.31 0.59 -6.42
CA GLY A 515 -0.62 1.61 -5.92
C GLY A 515 -0.74 2.86 -6.79
N ALA A 516 -1.64 3.78 -6.42
CA ALA A 516 -2.13 4.80 -7.35
C ALA A 516 -1.05 5.73 -7.89
N ALA A 517 -0.07 6.11 -7.05
CA ALA A 517 0.96 7.04 -7.49
C ALA A 517 1.90 6.42 -8.55
N ALA A 518 2.06 5.10 -8.53
CA ALA A 518 2.82 4.37 -9.55
C ALA A 518 2.14 4.34 -10.93
N ASN A 519 0.87 4.79 -11.03
CA ASN A 519 0.17 4.90 -12.31
C ASN A 519 0.52 6.20 -13.07
N PHE A 520 1.27 7.12 -12.44
CA PHE A 520 1.75 8.37 -13.02
C PHE A 520 3.15 8.17 -13.59
N PRO A 521 3.36 8.32 -14.91
CA PRO A 521 4.66 8.11 -15.54
C PRO A 521 5.76 8.99 -14.93
N SER A 522 5.43 10.24 -14.58
CA SER A 522 6.41 11.16 -14.00
C SER A 522 6.92 10.68 -12.63
N VAL A 523 6.05 10.05 -11.84
CA VAL A 523 6.40 9.52 -10.51
C VAL A 523 7.25 8.26 -10.67
N ALA A 524 6.88 7.35 -11.58
CA ALA A 524 7.67 6.16 -11.87
C ALA A 524 9.09 6.52 -12.35
N ASN A 525 9.21 7.44 -13.32
CA ASN A 525 10.52 7.92 -13.80
C ASN A 525 11.35 8.53 -12.67
N LEU A 526 10.74 9.41 -11.85
CA LEU A 526 11.43 10.04 -10.73
C LEU A 526 11.97 9.00 -9.73
N VAL A 527 11.22 7.94 -9.43
CA VAL A 527 11.74 6.84 -8.58
C VAL A 527 12.96 6.19 -9.24
N GLY A 528 12.91 5.93 -10.55
CA GLY A 528 14.04 5.37 -11.31
C GLY A 528 15.27 6.27 -11.24
N ASP A 529 15.10 7.56 -11.52
CA ASP A 529 16.17 8.55 -11.50
C ASP A 529 16.77 8.73 -10.09
N VAL A 530 15.94 8.72 -9.04
CA VAL A 530 16.44 8.86 -7.66
C VAL A 530 17.24 7.63 -7.23
N PHE A 531 16.89 6.42 -7.69
CA PHE A 531 17.54 5.19 -7.24
C PHE A 531 18.57 4.59 -8.20
N ASP A 532 18.70 5.12 -9.42
CA ASP A 532 19.42 4.47 -10.54
C ASP A 532 18.88 3.05 -10.80
N ALA A 533 17.56 2.91 -10.82
CA ALA A 533 16.88 1.63 -10.84
C ALA A 533 15.85 1.53 -11.96
N ALA A 534 15.80 0.37 -12.62
CA ALA A 534 14.69 0.05 -13.52
C ALA A 534 13.39 -0.12 -12.72
N ILE A 535 12.31 0.48 -13.21
CA ILE A 535 11.01 0.49 -12.52
C ILE A 535 10.03 -0.45 -13.21
N TYR A 536 9.41 -1.28 -12.40
CA TYR A 536 8.42 -2.25 -12.81
C TYR A 536 7.09 -1.98 -12.14
N VAL A 537 5.98 -2.17 -12.85
CA VAL A 537 4.62 -2.12 -12.30
C VAL A 537 3.89 -3.40 -12.72
N PRO A 538 3.11 -4.04 -11.84
CA PRO A 538 2.30 -5.20 -12.24
C PRO A 538 1.41 -4.87 -13.45
N ALA A 539 1.45 -5.68 -14.51
CA ALA A 539 0.72 -5.41 -15.74
C ALA A 539 -0.80 -5.32 -15.51
N SER A 540 -1.34 -6.11 -14.57
CA SER A 540 -2.75 -5.99 -14.15
C SER A 540 -3.08 -4.65 -13.50
N GLN A 541 -2.11 -3.98 -12.85
CA GLN A 541 -2.29 -2.63 -12.34
C GLN A 541 -2.22 -1.60 -13.48
N VAL A 542 -1.26 -1.75 -14.39
CA VAL A 542 -1.15 -0.92 -15.60
C VAL A 542 -2.48 -0.91 -16.36
N ASP A 543 -3.04 -2.09 -16.63
CA ASP A 543 -4.34 -2.25 -17.30
C ASP A 543 -5.49 -1.63 -16.49
N SER A 544 -5.52 -1.88 -15.18
CA SER A 544 -6.53 -1.31 -14.27
C SER A 544 -6.49 0.23 -14.26
N ALA A 545 -5.32 0.83 -14.39
CA ALA A 545 -5.15 2.29 -14.44
C ALA A 545 -5.69 2.92 -15.73
N GLN A 546 -5.76 2.15 -16.83
CA GLN A 546 -6.35 2.59 -18.10
C GLN A 546 -7.88 2.74 -18.04
N MET A 547 -8.52 2.11 -17.05
CA MET A 547 -9.97 2.23 -16.88
C MET A 547 -10.35 3.66 -16.50
N VAL A 548 -11.39 4.17 -17.17
CA VAL A 548 -11.84 5.57 -17.04
C VAL A 548 -12.06 5.91 -15.56
N GLY A 549 -11.37 6.95 -15.10
CA GLY A 549 -11.46 7.45 -13.72
C GLY A 549 -10.68 6.64 -12.68
N ASN A 550 -9.96 5.59 -13.06
CA ASN A 550 -9.29 4.71 -12.10
C ASN A 550 -7.80 5.01 -11.87
N ALA A 551 -7.14 5.76 -12.75
CA ALA A 551 -5.69 6.03 -12.66
C ALA A 551 -5.21 6.58 -11.29
N HIS A 552 -6.07 7.28 -10.55
CA HIS A 552 -5.72 7.91 -9.27
C HIS A 552 -6.35 7.21 -8.05
N ARG A 553 -7.01 6.06 -8.24
CA ARG A 553 -7.61 5.29 -7.15
C ARG A 553 -6.63 4.22 -6.66
N ASN A 554 -6.53 4.06 -5.34
CA ASN A 554 -5.79 2.95 -4.73
C ASN A 554 -6.52 1.62 -4.96
N ALA A 555 -7.85 1.64 -5.03
CA ALA A 555 -8.66 0.49 -5.39
C ALA A 555 -8.47 0.13 -6.89
N PRO A 556 -8.32 -1.16 -7.22
CA PRO A 556 -8.36 -1.61 -8.61
C PRO A 556 -9.71 -1.29 -9.27
N ALA A 557 -9.70 -1.17 -10.60
CA ALA A 557 -10.93 -1.04 -11.37
C ALA A 557 -11.78 -2.31 -11.24
N LYS A 558 -13.08 -2.19 -11.47
CA LYS A 558 -13.99 -3.34 -11.47
C LYS A 558 -13.50 -4.41 -12.44
N GLY A 559 -13.44 -5.66 -11.97
CA GLY A 559 -12.94 -6.80 -12.74
C GLY A 559 -11.43 -7.06 -12.57
N TYR A 560 -10.70 -6.18 -11.88
CA TYR A 560 -9.27 -6.34 -11.58
C TYR A 560 -9.05 -6.67 -10.10
N PHE A 561 -8.08 -7.54 -9.83
CA PHE A 561 -7.71 -7.94 -8.47
C PHE A 561 -6.66 -7.02 -7.86
N SER A 562 -6.74 -6.82 -6.55
CA SER A 562 -5.71 -6.12 -5.77
C SER A 562 -4.48 -6.99 -5.57
N ARG A 563 -3.33 -6.37 -5.24
CA ARG A 563 -2.09 -7.11 -4.93
C ARG A 563 -2.22 -7.97 -3.68
N ALA A 564 -2.86 -7.47 -2.65
CA ALA A 564 -3.05 -8.22 -1.41
C ALA A 564 -3.97 -9.44 -1.61
N SER A 565 -5.07 -9.31 -2.37
CA SER A 565 -5.99 -10.44 -2.61
C SER A 565 -5.34 -11.56 -3.42
N ILE A 566 -4.58 -11.25 -4.49
CA ILE A 566 -3.85 -12.29 -5.22
C ILE A 566 -2.72 -12.89 -4.38
N GLY A 567 -2.03 -12.10 -3.56
CA GLY A 567 -1.03 -12.60 -2.62
C GLY A 567 -1.61 -13.63 -1.66
N GLY A 568 -2.80 -13.35 -1.11
CA GLY A 568 -3.55 -14.31 -0.29
C GLY A 568 -3.91 -15.60 -1.05
N ALA A 569 -4.36 -15.49 -2.30
CA ALA A 569 -4.71 -16.65 -3.13
C ALA A 569 -3.46 -17.52 -3.44
N MET A 570 -2.32 -16.88 -3.73
CA MET A 570 -1.04 -17.55 -3.96
C MET A 570 -0.53 -18.31 -2.73
N ILE A 571 -0.67 -17.74 -1.53
CA ILE A 571 -0.35 -18.45 -0.26
C ILE A 571 -1.25 -19.67 -0.11
N GLY A 572 -2.57 -19.51 -0.32
CA GLY A 572 -3.53 -20.61 -0.29
C GLY A 572 -3.13 -21.76 -1.22
N ARG A 573 -2.78 -21.43 -2.47
CA ARG A 573 -2.24 -22.39 -3.45
C ARG A 573 -0.97 -23.05 -2.89
N TRP A 574 0.01 -22.28 -2.45
CA TRP A 574 1.31 -22.80 -2.01
C TRP A 574 1.16 -23.81 -0.88
N VAL A 575 0.41 -23.47 0.18
CA VAL A 575 0.18 -24.36 1.32
C VAL A 575 -0.58 -25.62 0.89
N TRP A 576 -1.60 -25.49 0.04
CA TRP A 576 -2.34 -26.65 -0.47
C TRP A 576 -1.46 -27.61 -1.26
N GLY A 577 -0.60 -27.09 -2.16
CA GLY A 577 0.33 -27.92 -2.93
C GLY A 577 1.32 -28.67 -2.05
N ARG A 578 1.74 -28.09 -0.92
CA ARG A 578 2.60 -28.77 0.07
C ARG A 578 1.87 -29.87 0.81
N GLU A 579 0.59 -29.67 1.18
CA GLU A 579 -0.19 -30.71 1.85
C GLU A 579 -0.44 -31.93 0.95
N GLN A 580 -0.66 -31.71 -0.35
CA GLN A 580 -0.83 -32.80 -1.32
C GLN A 580 0.45 -33.64 -1.52
N ASN A 581 1.62 -32.99 -1.45
CA ASN A 581 2.92 -33.61 -1.70
C ASN A 581 3.66 -34.04 -0.42
N GLY A 582 3.06 -33.84 0.76
CA GLY A 582 3.66 -34.19 2.06
C GLY A 582 3.78 -35.71 2.27
N PRO A 583 4.63 -36.15 3.23
CA PRO A 583 4.89 -37.58 3.49
C PRO A 583 3.66 -38.41 3.91
N SER A 584 2.54 -37.75 4.24
CA SER A 584 1.23 -38.37 4.45
C SER A 584 0.56 -38.89 3.16
N SER A 585 1.01 -38.48 1.97
CA SER A 585 0.50 -38.98 0.68
C SER A 585 1.17 -40.29 0.22
N ALA A 586 2.28 -40.68 0.85
CA ALA A 586 3.03 -41.88 0.49
C ALA A 586 2.40 -43.22 0.96
N SER A 587 1.23 -43.19 1.63
CA SER A 587 0.61 -44.39 2.20
C SER A 587 -0.63 -44.91 1.46
N ASN A 588 -1.03 -44.35 0.30
CA ASN A 588 -2.26 -44.84 -0.36
C ASN A 588 -2.24 -44.99 -1.89
N SER A 589 -1.10 -44.88 -2.58
CA SER A 589 -1.00 -45.25 -4.00
C SER A 589 -0.52 -46.70 -4.15
N GLY A 590 -1.33 -47.63 -3.69
CA GLY A 590 -1.06 -49.06 -3.77
C GLY A 590 -2.29 -49.84 -4.21
N ARG A 591 -2.76 -49.63 -5.46
CA ARG A 591 -3.34 -50.66 -6.35
C ARG A 591 -4.03 -50.04 -7.57
N GLY A 592 -3.49 -50.37 -8.74
CA GLY A 592 -4.28 -50.72 -9.91
C GLY A 592 -4.56 -49.62 -10.93
N SER A 593 -3.74 -49.55 -11.98
CA SER A 593 -4.22 -49.64 -13.37
C SER A 593 -3.04 -49.76 -14.36
N PRO A 594 -3.25 -50.40 -15.53
CA PRO A 594 -2.22 -51.22 -16.18
C PRO A 594 -1.36 -50.46 -17.18
N SER A 595 -0.13 -50.94 -17.33
CA SER A 595 0.82 -50.54 -18.35
C SER A 595 0.29 -50.81 -19.76
N TRP A 596 0.44 -49.85 -20.67
CA TRP A 596 0.55 -50.12 -22.10
C TRP A 596 1.92 -49.66 -22.57
N GLY A 597 2.66 -50.58 -23.18
CA GLY A 597 4.02 -50.37 -23.64
C GLY A 597 4.12 -50.14 -25.15
N SER A 598 5.33 -49.69 -25.53
CA SER A 598 5.93 -49.67 -26.87
C SER A 598 5.40 -48.58 -27.82
N SER A 599 6.20 -47.83 -28.60
CA SER A 599 7.54 -48.12 -29.14
C SER A 599 8.32 -46.83 -29.47
N SER A 600 9.64 -46.98 -29.46
CA SER A 600 10.71 -46.12 -29.96
C SER A 600 10.50 -45.43 -31.32
N VAL A 601 10.79 -44.12 -31.39
CA VAL A 601 11.46 -43.49 -32.55
C VAL A 601 12.42 -42.42 -32.05
N SER A 602 13.69 -42.56 -32.44
CA SER A 602 14.78 -41.61 -32.28
C SER A 602 14.80 -40.58 -33.42
N SER A 603 14.90 -39.28 -33.12
CA SER A 603 15.59 -38.33 -33.99
C SER A 603 16.11 -37.12 -33.23
N LEU A 604 17.38 -36.84 -33.48
CA LEU A 604 18.21 -35.78 -32.93
C LEU A 604 17.75 -34.37 -33.35
N THR A 605 17.64 -33.45 -32.39
CA THR A 605 18.05 -32.03 -32.56
C THR A 605 18.45 -31.48 -31.19
N SER A 606 19.72 -31.10 -31.09
CA SER A 606 20.41 -30.58 -29.92
C SER A 606 20.18 -29.07 -29.71
N SER A 607 19.69 -28.69 -28.52
CA SER A 607 19.88 -27.37 -27.91
C SER A 607 20.28 -27.58 -26.45
N PRO A 608 21.27 -26.84 -25.89
CA PRO A 608 21.81 -27.15 -24.58
C PRO A 608 20.93 -26.52 -23.50
N VAL A 609 20.07 -27.32 -22.88
CA VAL A 609 19.53 -27.00 -21.56
C VAL A 609 20.57 -27.46 -20.54
N ILE A 610 21.27 -26.51 -19.92
CA ILE A 610 22.09 -26.80 -18.72
C ILE A 610 21.11 -27.03 -17.58
N SER A 611 20.62 -28.26 -17.44
CA SER A 611 19.98 -28.73 -16.22
C SER A 611 21.05 -29.31 -15.31
N SER A 612 21.53 -28.52 -14.35
CA SER A 612 22.26 -29.08 -13.21
C SER A 612 21.27 -29.89 -12.35
N PRO A 613 21.52 -31.17 -12.06
CA PRO A 613 20.65 -31.95 -11.20
C PRO A 613 21.04 -31.68 -9.74
N VAL A 614 20.43 -30.66 -9.13
CA VAL A 614 20.38 -30.60 -7.67
C VAL A 614 19.10 -31.33 -7.27
N THR A 615 19.27 -32.46 -6.60
CA THR A 615 18.20 -33.15 -5.88
C THR A 615 17.64 -32.22 -4.79
N SER A 616 16.71 -31.34 -5.14
CA SER A 616 15.94 -30.53 -4.20
C SER A 616 14.74 -31.31 -3.70
N SER A 617 14.44 -31.22 -2.40
CA SER A 617 13.17 -31.68 -1.85
C SER A 617 12.01 -31.16 -2.71
N LEU A 618 11.00 -32.00 -2.93
CA LEU A 618 9.83 -31.71 -3.79
C LEU A 618 8.92 -30.58 -3.25
N THR A 619 9.38 -29.77 -2.29
CA THR A 619 8.67 -28.62 -1.71
C THR A 619 9.62 -27.43 -1.61
N GLY A 620 9.69 -26.59 -2.66
CA GLY A 620 10.49 -25.36 -2.68
C GLY A 620 9.91 -24.25 -1.79
N ALA A 621 10.73 -23.22 -1.54
CA ALA A 621 10.30 -21.98 -0.91
C ALA A 621 9.13 -21.34 -1.67
N PHE A 622 8.34 -20.49 -1.02
CA PHE A 622 7.17 -19.82 -1.61
C PHE A 622 7.50 -19.16 -2.96
N GLU A 623 8.54 -18.34 -3.02
CA GLU A 623 8.88 -17.59 -4.22
C GLU A 623 9.32 -18.51 -5.36
N ASP A 624 10.09 -19.56 -5.04
CA ASP A 624 10.58 -20.52 -6.04
C ASP A 624 9.42 -21.29 -6.69
N GLU A 625 8.45 -21.73 -5.88
CA GLU A 625 7.25 -22.40 -6.37
C GLU A 625 6.37 -21.45 -7.21
N MET A 626 6.18 -20.20 -6.78
CA MET A 626 5.40 -19.23 -7.54
C MET A 626 6.08 -18.88 -8.89
N ARG A 627 7.41 -18.68 -8.92
CA ARG A 627 8.15 -18.46 -10.17
C ARG A 627 8.02 -19.65 -11.11
N ARG A 628 8.13 -20.87 -10.59
CA ARG A 628 7.96 -22.11 -11.38
C ARG A 628 6.56 -22.17 -12.02
N LEU A 629 5.51 -21.82 -11.28
CA LEU A 629 4.14 -21.82 -11.81
C LEU A 629 3.91 -20.72 -12.84
N HIS A 630 4.44 -19.52 -12.60
CA HIS A 630 4.39 -18.43 -13.57
C HIS A 630 5.14 -18.79 -14.87
N ALA A 631 6.33 -19.41 -14.78
CA ALA A 631 7.07 -19.88 -15.95
C ALA A 631 6.31 -20.98 -16.72
N ARG A 632 5.67 -21.91 -16.00
CA ARG A 632 4.79 -22.93 -16.61
C ARG A 632 3.60 -22.27 -17.32
N ARG A 633 2.93 -21.33 -16.64
CA ARG A 633 1.81 -20.55 -17.17
C ARG A 633 2.20 -19.81 -18.45
N TRP A 634 3.31 -19.09 -18.42
CA TRP A 634 3.88 -18.38 -19.57
C TRP A 634 4.15 -19.29 -20.76
N THR A 635 4.68 -20.49 -20.50
CA THR A 635 4.93 -21.48 -21.55
C THR A 635 3.61 -22.00 -22.14
N MET A 636 2.63 -22.31 -21.28
CA MET A 636 1.31 -22.81 -21.70
C MET A 636 0.52 -21.78 -22.52
N SER A 637 0.73 -20.49 -22.26
CA SER A 637 0.09 -19.40 -23.00
C SER A 637 0.83 -18.98 -24.27
N GLY A 638 1.90 -19.69 -24.66
CA GLY A 638 2.68 -19.38 -25.86
C GLY A 638 3.50 -18.09 -25.75
N GLY A 639 3.89 -17.70 -24.53
CA GLY A 639 4.67 -16.49 -24.28
C GLY A 639 3.85 -15.20 -24.25
N VAL A 640 2.55 -15.30 -23.97
CA VAL A 640 1.65 -14.16 -23.82
C VAL A 640 1.07 -14.17 -22.41
N TRP A 641 1.12 -13.05 -21.69
CA TRP A 641 0.53 -13.03 -20.36
C TRP A 641 -1.00 -13.08 -20.47
N ALA A 642 -1.61 -14.04 -19.77
CA ALA A 642 -3.03 -14.30 -19.83
C ALA A 642 -3.85 -13.27 -19.02
N ARG A 643 -5.18 -13.42 -19.01
CA ARG A 643 -6.17 -12.40 -18.58
C ARG A 643 -5.79 -11.70 -17.28
N THR A 644 -5.69 -10.37 -17.37
CA THR A 644 -5.45 -9.46 -16.23
C THR A 644 -6.73 -9.04 -15.52
N ASN A 645 -7.88 -9.35 -16.12
CA ASN A 645 -9.21 -9.02 -15.62
C ASN A 645 -10.25 -10.11 -15.92
N VAL A 646 -11.39 -10.02 -15.24
CA VAL A 646 -12.58 -10.81 -15.51
C VAL A 646 -13.65 -9.90 -16.09
N ASN A 647 -14.25 -10.30 -17.22
CA ASN A 647 -15.35 -9.61 -17.90
C ASN A 647 -15.09 -8.09 -18.10
N PRO A 648 -14.17 -7.68 -19.01
CA PRO A 648 -13.90 -6.27 -19.26
C PRO A 648 -15.19 -5.51 -19.63
N PRO A 649 -15.40 -4.27 -19.14
CA PRO A 649 -16.52 -3.46 -19.57
C PRO A 649 -16.45 -3.24 -21.09
N VAL A 650 -17.57 -3.49 -21.78
CA VAL A 650 -17.70 -3.19 -23.21
C VAL A 650 -17.61 -1.67 -23.37
N THR A 651 -16.53 -1.17 -23.98
CA THR A 651 -16.43 0.23 -24.35
C THR A 651 -17.46 0.51 -25.44
N SER A 652 -18.41 1.41 -25.18
CA SER A 652 -19.40 1.85 -26.17
C SER A 652 -18.71 2.70 -27.23
N VAL A 653 -18.17 2.06 -28.27
CA VAL A 653 -17.75 2.77 -29.49
C VAL A 653 -19.01 3.04 -30.31
N ASN A 654 -19.25 4.31 -30.59
CA ASN A 654 -20.39 4.82 -31.35
C ASN A 654 -20.40 4.18 -32.76
N PRO A 655 -21.44 3.43 -33.17
CA PRO A 655 -21.44 2.72 -34.45
C PRO A 655 -21.87 3.66 -35.57
N SER A 656 -20.96 4.50 -36.04
CA SER A 656 -21.15 5.26 -37.28
C SER A 656 -19.85 5.42 -38.06
N ALA A 657 -19.27 4.28 -38.47
CA ALA A 657 -18.40 4.21 -39.64
C ALA A 657 -18.44 2.78 -40.18
N THR A 658 -18.58 2.69 -41.50
CA THR A 658 -18.92 1.51 -42.29
C THR A 658 -17.83 0.44 -42.32
N SER A 659 -18.26 -0.83 -42.21
CA SER A 659 -17.68 -2.06 -42.76
C SER A 659 -16.16 -2.28 -42.68
N SER A 660 -15.71 -2.92 -41.59
CA SER A 660 -14.64 -3.94 -41.57
C SER A 660 -14.70 -4.71 -40.24
N PRO A 661 -14.48 -6.04 -40.21
CA PRO A 661 -14.64 -6.82 -38.99
C PRO A 661 -13.41 -6.70 -38.10
N VAL A 662 -13.66 -6.48 -36.80
CA VAL A 662 -12.73 -6.48 -35.65
C VAL A 662 -11.89 -5.19 -35.46
N PRO A 663 -12.20 -4.33 -34.47
CA PRO A 663 -11.22 -3.41 -33.92
C PRO A 663 -10.33 -4.15 -32.90
N PRO A 664 -9.00 -3.93 -32.88
CA PRO A 664 -8.12 -4.56 -31.91
C PRO A 664 -8.30 -3.86 -30.55
N VAL A 665 -8.50 -4.66 -29.51
CA VAL A 665 -8.28 -4.23 -28.13
C VAL A 665 -6.78 -3.96 -28.00
N MET A 666 -6.37 -2.73 -27.71
CA MET A 666 -5.00 -2.47 -27.23
C MET A 666 -4.88 -2.98 -25.79
N VAL A 667 -4.70 -4.30 -25.65
CA VAL A 667 -4.16 -4.93 -24.45
C VAL A 667 -2.64 -4.76 -24.55
N ILE A 668 -2.06 -3.90 -23.72
CA ILE A 668 -0.60 -3.93 -23.53
C ILE A 668 -0.32 -5.20 -22.72
N GLY A 669 -0.03 -6.26 -23.47
CA GLY A 669 0.05 -7.64 -22.98
C GLY A 669 -0.31 -8.69 -24.03
N GLY A 670 -0.79 -8.29 -25.22
CA GLY A 670 -1.29 -9.20 -26.25
C GLY A 670 -0.49 -9.36 -27.55
N MET A 671 0.74 -8.84 -27.68
CA MET A 671 1.51 -8.95 -28.94
C MET A 671 2.70 -9.92 -28.80
N PRO A 672 2.89 -10.87 -29.74
CA PRO A 672 4.13 -11.64 -29.81
C PRO A 672 5.31 -10.72 -30.13
N ALA A 673 6.47 -11.02 -29.55
CA ALA A 673 7.69 -10.20 -29.58
C ALA A 673 8.18 -9.75 -30.98
N ASN A 674 7.68 -10.35 -32.06
CA ASN A 674 8.17 -10.12 -33.42
C ASN A 674 7.35 -9.12 -34.26
N GLN A 675 6.37 -8.39 -33.71
CA GLN A 675 5.51 -7.49 -34.49
C GLN A 675 5.29 -6.08 -33.89
N VAL A 676 6.25 -5.55 -33.12
CA VAL A 676 6.23 -4.13 -32.73
C VAL A 676 6.85 -3.30 -33.86
N GLY A 677 6.08 -3.05 -34.92
CA GLY A 677 6.40 -2.09 -35.96
C GLY A 677 5.62 -0.79 -35.76
N ILE A 678 6.31 0.31 -35.46
CA ILE A 678 5.72 1.64 -35.39
C ILE A 678 5.39 2.11 -36.81
N ALA A 679 4.11 2.32 -37.11
CA ALA A 679 3.69 3.07 -38.30
C ALA A 679 3.87 4.58 -38.03
N THR A 680 4.82 5.20 -38.72
CA THR A 680 4.98 6.66 -38.77
C THR A 680 3.92 7.25 -39.70
N GLY A 681 2.82 7.75 -39.13
CA GLY A 681 1.74 8.42 -39.87
C GLY A 681 1.85 9.94 -39.80
N ALA A 682 2.04 10.57 -40.95
CA ALA A 682 2.18 12.01 -41.15
C ALA A 682 0.93 12.82 -40.74
N THR A 683 1.17 14.04 -40.25
CA THR A 683 0.21 15.08 -39.89
C THR A 683 -0.61 15.59 -41.09
N PRO A 684 -1.95 15.68 -40.99
CA PRO A 684 -2.74 16.52 -41.89
C PRO A 684 -3.11 17.86 -41.23
N THR A 685 -2.86 18.95 -41.96
CA THR A 685 -3.25 20.33 -41.65
C THR A 685 -4.75 20.55 -41.89
N PRO A 686 -5.49 21.23 -41.00
CA PRO A 686 -6.88 21.61 -41.28
C PRO A 686 -6.99 23.05 -41.80
N THR A 687 -7.74 23.22 -42.89
CA THR A 687 -8.27 24.49 -43.39
C THR A 687 -9.62 24.80 -42.72
N PRO A 688 -9.97 26.08 -42.46
CA PRO A 688 -11.22 26.42 -41.79
C PRO A 688 -12.37 26.66 -42.78
N SER A 689 -13.51 26.02 -42.55
CA SER A 689 -14.81 26.37 -43.15
C SER A 689 -15.77 26.86 -42.07
N THR A 690 -16.22 28.10 -42.22
CA THR A 690 -17.27 28.76 -41.44
C THR A 690 -18.64 28.07 -41.63
N PRO A 691 -19.53 28.16 -40.63
CA PRO A 691 -20.85 28.68 -40.97
C PRO A 691 -21.48 29.64 -39.97
N THR A 692 -22.24 30.52 -40.62
CA THR A 692 -23.15 31.61 -40.30
C THR A 692 -24.18 31.37 -39.19
N VAL A 693 -24.49 32.49 -38.51
CA VAL A 693 -25.57 32.76 -37.55
C VAL A 693 -26.96 32.67 -38.21
N THR A 694 -27.95 32.14 -37.48
CA THR A 694 -29.35 32.59 -37.60
C THR A 694 -30.05 32.54 -36.24
N SER A 695 -30.76 33.62 -35.96
CA SER A 695 -31.45 34.03 -34.73
C SER A 695 -32.92 33.58 -34.69
N GLY A 696 -33.50 33.50 -33.48
CA GLY A 696 -34.95 33.68 -33.32
C GLY A 696 -35.62 33.09 -32.06
N LEU A 697 -35.95 33.98 -31.10
CA LEU A 697 -37.23 34.09 -30.33
C LEU A 697 -37.62 32.93 -29.35
N SER A 698 -38.19 33.09 -28.16
CA SER A 698 -38.67 34.24 -27.34
C SER A 698 -39.08 33.76 -25.92
N PHE A 699 -38.71 34.58 -24.92
CA PHE A 699 -39.29 34.92 -23.60
C PHE A 699 -40.57 34.29 -22.99
N SER A 700 -40.52 34.02 -21.67
CA SER A 700 -41.40 34.58 -20.59
C SER A 700 -40.83 34.17 -19.20
N GLN A 701 -40.24 35.04 -18.35
CA GLN A 701 -40.82 35.92 -17.30
C GLN A 701 -41.86 35.23 -16.37
N ARG A 702 -41.88 35.35 -15.03
CA ARG A 702 -41.30 36.26 -14.00
C ARG A 702 -41.61 35.61 -12.62
N GLY A 703 -40.79 35.68 -11.56
CA GLY A 703 -40.84 36.76 -10.56
C GLY A 703 -40.48 36.29 -9.12
N LEU A 704 -39.77 37.16 -8.39
CA LEU A 704 -39.36 37.08 -6.97
C LEU A 704 -40.53 37.32 -5.99
N SER A 705 -40.43 36.80 -4.74
CA SER A 705 -40.74 37.56 -3.51
C SER A 705 -40.19 36.89 -2.23
N VAL A 706 -40.06 37.71 -1.18
CA VAL A 706 -39.33 37.57 0.10
C VAL A 706 -40.31 37.38 1.28
N PHE A 707 -39.79 36.99 2.47
CA PHE A 707 -40.36 36.96 3.84
C PHE A 707 -41.29 35.75 4.14
N GLU A 708 -41.38 35.14 5.33
CA GLU A 708 -41.12 35.55 6.73
C GLU A 708 -41.11 34.31 7.65
N GLU A 709 -40.45 34.39 8.81
CA GLU A 709 -40.54 33.42 9.92
C GLU A 709 -41.96 33.32 10.51
N LYS A 710 -42.31 32.15 11.05
CA LYS A 710 -43.36 32.06 12.09
C LYS A 710 -43.17 30.86 13.02
N GLU A 711 -42.94 31.22 14.27
CA GLU A 711 -43.09 30.44 15.49
C GLU A 711 -44.57 30.07 15.75
N TYR A 712 -44.82 28.87 16.26
CA TYR A 712 -46.08 28.51 16.92
C TYR A 712 -45.81 27.57 18.09
N ASP A 713 -46.13 28.08 19.28
CA ASP A 713 -46.28 27.38 20.54
C ASP A 713 -47.80 27.19 20.80
N ILE A 714 -48.22 26.08 21.44
CA ILE A 714 -49.46 25.91 22.24
C ILE A 714 -49.46 24.52 22.91
N ASN A 715 -49.15 24.54 24.21
CA ASN A 715 -49.89 24.03 25.39
C ASN A 715 -50.70 22.71 25.38
N GLN A 716 -50.15 21.76 26.15
CA GLN A 716 -50.68 21.08 27.37
C GLN A 716 -52.09 20.41 27.42
N ARG A 717 -52.05 19.09 27.69
CA ARG A 717 -52.72 18.30 28.79
C ARG A 717 -52.60 16.82 28.39
N GLY A 718 -52.14 15.84 29.17
CA GLY A 718 -51.85 15.69 30.58
C GLY A 718 -52.28 14.26 31.00
N MET A 719 -51.36 13.47 31.57
CA MET A 719 -51.54 12.40 32.59
C MET A 719 -50.71 11.10 32.36
N TYR A 720 -49.62 11.01 33.16
CA TYR A 720 -49.00 9.88 33.91
C TYR A 720 -48.75 8.52 33.21
N SER A 721 -47.57 7.87 33.29
CA SER A 721 -46.73 7.65 34.49
C SER A 721 -45.24 7.32 34.21
N ASN A 722 -44.39 7.86 35.08
CA ASN A 722 -43.16 7.28 35.68
C ASN A 722 -41.99 6.76 34.82
N SER A 723 -40.97 7.61 34.68
CA SER A 723 -39.61 7.33 35.19
C SER A 723 -38.85 8.65 35.42
N MET A 724 -38.38 8.83 36.66
CA MET A 724 -37.77 10.04 37.21
C MET A 724 -36.34 10.28 36.69
N SER A 725 -36.11 11.50 36.21
CA SER A 725 -34.84 12.27 36.33
C SER A 725 -34.60 12.58 37.83
N SER A 726 -33.47 13.01 38.39
CA SER A 726 -32.35 13.87 37.99
C SER A 726 -31.55 14.13 39.28
N MET A 727 -30.23 14.38 39.22
CA MET A 727 -29.59 15.52 39.91
C MET A 727 -28.09 15.55 39.59
N ALA A 728 -27.71 16.50 38.74
CA ALA A 728 -26.38 17.08 38.74
C ALA A 728 -26.42 18.30 39.67
N THR A 729 -25.54 18.32 40.67
CA THR A 729 -25.31 19.48 41.53
C THR A 729 -24.10 20.23 40.99
N MET A 730 -24.28 21.52 40.72
CA MET A 730 -23.22 22.47 40.41
C MET A 730 -22.36 22.78 41.64
N SER A 731 -21.08 23.09 41.40
CA SER A 731 -20.42 24.23 42.04
C SER A 731 -19.52 24.94 41.03
N SER A 732 -19.91 26.17 40.72
CA SER A 732 -19.30 27.11 39.79
C SER A 732 -18.16 27.92 40.43
N ILE A 733 -17.32 28.54 39.57
CA ILE A 733 -16.79 29.93 39.58
C ILE A 733 -15.60 29.90 38.59
N ASN A 734 -15.43 30.76 37.59
CA ASN A 734 -16.24 31.85 37.07
C ASN A 734 -15.93 32.03 35.57
N SER A 735 -16.98 32.39 34.85
CA SER A 735 -17.08 32.65 33.42
C SER A 735 -16.38 33.94 32.99
N MET A 736 -16.00 34.04 31.71
CA MET A 736 -16.75 34.88 30.76
C MET A 736 -16.56 34.37 29.31
N SER A 737 -17.70 34.06 28.72
CA SER A 737 -18.05 33.73 27.34
C SER A 737 -18.12 35.02 26.49
N SER A 738 -18.36 35.10 25.18
CA SER A 738 -18.74 34.26 24.03
C SER A 738 -18.35 35.12 22.78
N MET A 739 -18.28 34.74 21.51
CA MET A 739 -19.19 34.02 20.61
C MET A 739 -18.56 34.14 19.20
N GLY A 740 -18.94 33.28 18.26
CA GLY A 740 -19.03 33.67 16.84
C GLY A 740 -18.17 32.91 15.84
N SER A 741 -18.83 32.00 15.12
CA SER A 741 -18.59 31.61 13.73
C SER A 741 -17.68 32.57 12.94
N MET A 742 -16.63 32.06 12.28
CA MET A 742 -15.99 32.81 11.19
C MET A 742 -15.52 31.93 10.02
N SER A 743 -16.02 32.35 8.86
CA SER A 743 -15.45 32.22 7.53
C SER A 743 -14.27 33.20 7.31
N THR A 744 -13.35 32.81 6.41
CA THR A 744 -12.41 33.61 5.60
C THR A 744 -11.22 34.36 6.24
N ASN A 745 -10.10 34.29 5.51
CA ASN A 745 -8.98 35.25 5.40
C ASN A 745 -7.98 35.37 6.56
N VAL A 746 -6.74 34.95 6.28
CA VAL A 746 -5.56 35.17 7.13
C VAL A 746 -4.87 36.46 6.67
N THR A 747 -4.88 37.46 7.54
CA THR A 747 -3.91 38.58 7.53
C THR A 747 -3.20 38.55 8.88
N THR A 748 -1.87 38.53 8.84
CA THR A 748 -0.95 38.57 9.98
C THR A 748 -1.07 39.85 10.80
N PRO A 749 -0.91 39.81 12.14
CA PRO A 749 -0.50 40.96 12.89
C PRO A 749 0.99 40.90 13.25
N ASP A 750 1.62 42.01 12.90
CA ASP A 750 2.92 42.50 13.35
C ASP A 750 2.91 42.76 14.88
N MET A 751 3.99 42.43 15.58
CA MET A 751 4.21 42.88 16.96
C MET A 751 5.66 43.31 17.15
N SER A 752 5.87 44.61 16.98
CA SER A 752 6.93 45.36 17.64
C SER A 752 6.35 46.08 18.85
N LEU A 753 6.98 45.94 20.03
CA LEU A 753 7.25 46.97 21.03
C LEU A 753 7.65 46.31 22.36
N PHE A 754 8.94 46.36 22.70
CA PHE A 754 9.43 46.85 24.01
C PHE A 754 10.93 47.13 23.87
N ASN A 755 11.27 48.42 23.94
CA ASN A 755 12.64 48.92 24.03
C ASN A 755 12.91 49.40 25.46
N SER A 756 14.11 49.18 25.96
CA SER A 756 14.69 49.89 27.10
C SER A 756 16.22 49.79 27.06
N GLY A 757 16.86 50.92 26.75
CA GLY A 757 18.06 51.38 27.45
C GLY A 757 19.44 51.17 26.82
N SER A 758 20.09 52.32 26.54
CA SER A 758 21.54 52.56 26.34
C SER A 758 22.18 52.05 25.05
N GLY A 759 22.99 52.78 24.27
CA GLY A 759 23.60 54.10 24.38
C GLY A 759 24.85 54.12 23.48
N ALA A 760 25.10 55.24 22.80
CA ALA A 760 26.35 55.67 22.16
C ALA A 760 26.63 55.40 20.64
N THR A 761 26.67 56.54 19.93
CA THR A 761 27.64 56.98 18.89
C THR A 761 27.55 56.50 17.43
N THR A 762 26.98 57.39 16.59
CA THR A 762 27.29 57.74 15.17
C THR A 762 28.72 58.28 14.95
N PRO A 763 29.20 58.66 13.72
CA PRO A 763 28.63 58.54 12.36
C PRO A 763 29.65 58.14 11.25
N GLY A 764 29.16 57.86 10.03
CA GLY A 764 30.00 57.83 8.81
C GLY A 764 29.19 57.82 7.51
N SER A 765 28.96 59.00 6.96
CA SER A 765 28.26 59.30 5.70
C SER A 765 29.17 59.13 4.49
N VAL A 766 28.69 58.52 3.39
CA VAL A 766 29.02 58.96 2.01
C VAL A 766 27.80 58.73 1.10
N LYS A 767 27.32 59.83 0.49
CA LYS A 767 26.39 59.90 -0.64
C LYS A 767 27.16 59.64 -1.94
N ASP A 768 26.50 59.08 -2.95
CA ASP A 768 26.47 59.52 -4.37
C ASP A 768 25.64 58.47 -5.15
N ALA A 769 24.41 58.75 -5.58
CA ALA A 769 24.01 59.55 -6.74
C ALA A 769 24.58 59.00 -8.07
N ASN A 770 23.77 58.25 -8.84
CA ASN A 770 23.52 58.51 -10.26
C ASN A 770 22.55 57.48 -10.87
N ASN A 771 21.39 57.99 -11.33
CA ASN A 771 20.50 57.43 -12.34
C ASN A 771 20.32 58.54 -13.38
N PRO A 772 20.35 58.25 -14.69
CA PRO A 772 19.10 58.31 -15.49
C PRO A 772 19.12 57.19 -16.58
N SER A 773 18.07 56.73 -17.27
CA SER A 773 16.82 57.33 -17.75
C SER A 773 15.94 56.24 -18.40
N SER A 774 14.66 56.19 -18.00
CA SER A 774 13.44 56.13 -18.83
C SER A 774 13.48 55.62 -20.28
N GLY A 775 12.71 54.55 -20.55
CA GLY A 775 12.17 54.19 -21.85
C GLY A 775 10.87 53.38 -21.67
N SER A 776 9.73 54.06 -21.79
CA SER A 776 8.38 53.49 -21.73
C SER A 776 7.83 53.31 -23.15
N LEU A 777 7.36 52.12 -23.49
CA LEU A 777 6.40 51.84 -24.57
C LEU A 777 5.64 50.57 -24.18
N GLY A 778 4.33 50.71 -23.94
CA GLY A 778 3.43 49.60 -23.68
C GLY A 778 2.58 49.25 -24.90
N THR A 779 2.17 47.98 -25.02
CA THR A 779 0.86 47.59 -25.59
C THR A 779 0.54 46.10 -25.36
N GLN A 780 -0.59 45.86 -24.66
CA GLN A 780 -1.58 44.77 -24.76
C GLN A 780 -1.20 43.30 -24.42
N PRO A 781 -2.03 42.60 -23.59
CA PRO A 781 -1.78 41.23 -23.15
C PRO A 781 -2.25 40.18 -24.17
N ALA A 782 -1.39 39.20 -24.45
CA ALA A 782 -1.77 38.01 -25.21
C ALA A 782 -2.69 37.12 -24.37
N SER A 783 -3.87 36.83 -24.91
CA SER A 783 -4.81 35.83 -24.41
C SER A 783 -4.20 34.44 -24.49
N ALA A 784 -3.82 33.86 -23.35
CA ALA A 784 -3.41 32.47 -23.28
C ALA A 784 -4.65 31.56 -23.25
N ASN A 785 -4.79 30.75 -24.30
CA ASN A 785 -5.79 29.71 -24.48
C ASN A 785 -5.93 28.81 -23.25
N VAL A 786 -7.17 28.60 -22.81
CA VAL A 786 -7.55 27.52 -21.90
C VAL A 786 -7.30 26.18 -22.60
N PRO A 787 -6.48 25.26 -22.06
CA PRO A 787 -6.34 23.95 -22.66
C PRO A 787 -7.60 23.13 -22.37
N SER A 788 -8.24 22.67 -23.44
CA SER A 788 -9.22 21.59 -23.44
C SER A 788 -8.73 20.40 -22.61
N ALA A 789 -9.66 19.72 -21.91
CA ALA A 789 -9.38 18.57 -21.04
C ALA A 789 -8.48 17.53 -21.73
N SER A 790 -7.19 17.57 -21.42
CA SER A 790 -6.21 16.58 -21.83
C SER A 790 -6.50 15.28 -21.09
N THR A 791 -6.78 14.21 -21.83
CA THR A 791 -6.80 12.83 -21.33
C THR A 791 -5.53 12.53 -20.52
N LEU A 792 -5.72 11.95 -19.34
CA LEU A 792 -4.63 11.42 -18.51
C LEU A 792 -3.79 10.45 -19.35
N THR A 793 -2.47 10.55 -19.29
CA THR A 793 -1.54 9.53 -19.80
C THR A 793 -1.18 8.61 -18.63
N PRO A 794 -1.89 7.48 -18.45
CA PRO A 794 -1.48 6.46 -17.49
C PRO A 794 -0.13 5.84 -17.89
N VAL A 795 0.53 5.19 -16.94
CA VAL A 795 1.72 4.38 -17.20
C VAL A 795 1.46 3.32 -18.27
N PHE A 796 2.45 3.12 -19.13
CA PHE A 796 2.46 2.10 -20.19
C PHE A 796 3.72 1.24 -20.07
N ALA A 797 3.60 -0.05 -20.43
CA ALA A 797 4.76 -0.93 -20.48
C ALA A 797 5.72 -0.52 -21.60
N LEU A 798 7.01 -0.50 -21.31
CA LEU A 798 8.07 -0.41 -22.30
C LEU A 798 8.18 -1.74 -23.07
N PRO A 799 8.49 -1.70 -24.38
CA PRO A 799 8.75 -2.92 -25.16
C PRO A 799 9.93 -3.72 -24.57
N LEU A 800 9.82 -5.05 -24.57
CA LEU A 800 10.97 -5.90 -24.28
C LEU A 800 12.04 -5.73 -25.38
N PRO A 801 13.33 -5.66 -25.04
CA PRO A 801 14.41 -5.61 -26.03
C PRO A 801 14.32 -6.82 -26.97
N SER A 802 14.43 -6.67 -28.29
CA SER A 802 14.54 -7.86 -29.16
C SER A 802 15.97 -8.41 -29.11
N PRO A 803 16.19 -9.74 -29.08
CA PRO A 803 17.54 -10.30 -29.20
C PRO A 803 18.14 -9.86 -30.54
N SER A 804 19.23 -9.08 -30.51
CA SER A 804 19.88 -8.57 -31.72
C SER A 804 20.47 -9.72 -32.53
N LEU A 805 20.01 -9.91 -33.76
CA LEU A 805 20.53 -10.94 -34.69
C LEU A 805 21.76 -10.47 -35.50
N ASN A 806 22.30 -9.27 -35.26
CA ASN A 806 23.41 -8.70 -36.04
C ASN A 806 24.64 -8.39 -35.17
N PRO A 807 25.78 -9.09 -35.34
CA PRO A 807 27.00 -8.84 -34.56
C PRO A 807 27.86 -7.66 -35.09
N HIS A 808 27.31 -6.79 -35.93
CA HIS A 808 28.06 -5.71 -36.60
C HIS A 808 27.35 -4.35 -36.52
N SER A 809 27.23 -3.81 -35.31
CA SER A 809 27.10 -2.37 -35.09
C SER A 809 27.79 -2.04 -33.77
N GLY A 810 28.81 -1.17 -33.81
CA GLY A 810 29.68 -0.82 -32.68
C GLY A 810 29.01 0.02 -31.59
N LEU A 811 27.79 -0.31 -31.19
CA LEU A 811 27.19 0.14 -29.95
C LEU A 811 27.45 -0.94 -28.89
N THR A 812 27.83 -0.52 -27.69
CA THR A 812 28.06 -1.38 -26.52
C THR A 812 27.04 -2.51 -26.46
N PRO A 813 27.47 -3.78 -26.31
CA PRO A 813 26.54 -4.89 -26.22
C PRO A 813 25.67 -4.68 -24.97
N THR A 814 24.36 -4.50 -25.14
CA THR A 814 23.40 -4.76 -24.06
C THR A 814 23.71 -6.15 -23.55
N SER A 815 24.10 -6.27 -22.28
CA SER A 815 24.49 -7.56 -21.71
C SER A 815 23.31 -8.51 -21.88
N THR A 816 23.56 -9.71 -22.43
CA THR A 816 22.54 -10.75 -22.60
C THR A 816 21.80 -11.07 -21.29
N THR A 817 22.44 -10.81 -20.15
CA THR A 817 21.86 -10.90 -18.81
C THR A 817 20.70 -9.95 -18.56
N SER A 818 20.72 -8.72 -19.09
CA SER A 818 19.66 -7.73 -18.88
C SER A 818 18.34 -8.12 -19.58
N TYR A 819 18.45 -8.69 -20.78
CA TYR A 819 17.28 -9.18 -21.52
C TYR A 819 16.65 -10.40 -20.85
N GLU A 820 17.47 -11.36 -20.40
CA GLU A 820 16.98 -12.54 -19.68
C GLU A 820 16.27 -12.14 -18.37
N ASP A 821 16.85 -11.21 -17.60
CA ASP A 821 16.24 -10.66 -16.39
C ASP A 821 14.89 -9.99 -16.64
N ASP A 822 14.80 -9.12 -17.66
CA ASP A 822 13.57 -8.43 -18.03
C ASP A 822 12.49 -9.42 -18.50
N LEU A 823 12.89 -10.45 -19.25
CA LEU A 823 12.00 -11.54 -19.67
C LEU A 823 11.50 -12.35 -18.46
N HIS A 824 12.37 -12.66 -17.49
CA HIS A 824 11.98 -13.34 -16.26
C HIS A 824 10.95 -12.55 -15.47
N LEU A 825 11.09 -11.21 -15.37
CA LEU A 825 10.12 -10.36 -14.68
C LEU A 825 8.80 -10.24 -15.47
N ALA A 826 8.87 -10.21 -16.81
CA ALA A 826 7.68 -10.25 -17.66
C ALA A 826 6.89 -11.55 -17.49
N GLN A 827 7.55 -12.70 -17.28
CA GLN A 827 6.89 -13.98 -16.96
C GLN A 827 6.09 -13.92 -15.64
N LEU A 828 6.51 -13.07 -14.70
CA LEU A 828 5.79 -12.81 -13.44
C LEU A 828 4.62 -11.83 -13.63
N GLY A 829 4.41 -11.29 -14.84
CA GLY A 829 3.39 -10.29 -15.10
C GLY A 829 3.79 -8.89 -14.66
N LEU A 830 5.10 -8.60 -14.59
CA LEU A 830 5.62 -7.27 -14.30
C LEU A 830 5.97 -6.56 -15.61
N ALA A 831 5.42 -5.36 -15.79
CA ALA A 831 5.74 -4.49 -16.91
C ALA A 831 6.86 -3.54 -16.50
N LYS A 832 7.93 -3.46 -17.30
CA LYS A 832 8.92 -2.39 -17.17
C LYS A 832 8.28 -1.09 -17.63
N VAL A 833 8.38 -0.02 -16.87
CA VAL A 833 7.69 1.25 -17.15
C VAL A 833 8.60 2.48 -17.14
N ALA A 834 9.78 2.36 -16.52
CA ALA A 834 10.81 3.39 -16.57
C ALA A 834 12.19 2.75 -16.53
N GLU A 835 13.12 3.41 -17.20
CA GLU A 835 14.57 3.20 -17.08
C GLU A 835 15.16 4.39 -16.34
N PRO A 836 16.22 4.19 -15.53
CA PRO A 836 16.89 5.32 -14.91
C PRO A 836 17.64 6.14 -15.95
N ASP A 837 17.51 7.46 -15.87
CA ASP A 837 18.38 8.38 -16.59
C ASP A 837 19.64 8.66 -15.74
N THR A 838 20.82 8.32 -16.27
CA THR A 838 22.09 8.47 -15.54
C THR A 838 22.41 9.94 -15.21
N ASP A 839 22.08 10.89 -16.10
CA ASP A 839 22.33 12.31 -15.85
C ASP A 839 21.37 12.85 -14.78
N ALA A 840 20.11 12.40 -14.80
CA ALA A 840 19.14 12.69 -13.76
C ALA A 840 19.55 12.09 -12.41
N PHE A 841 20.04 10.84 -12.40
CA PHE A 841 20.59 10.21 -11.20
C PHE A 841 21.76 10.99 -10.61
N MET A 842 22.71 11.42 -11.44
CA MET A 842 23.84 12.25 -11.00
C MET A 842 23.38 13.59 -10.45
N THR A 843 22.34 14.18 -11.05
CA THR A 843 21.71 15.41 -10.55
C THR A 843 21.07 15.20 -9.17
N TYR A 844 20.38 14.06 -8.97
CA TYR A 844 19.82 13.70 -7.66
C TYR A 844 20.92 13.44 -6.64
N ALA A 845 21.96 12.68 -7.01
CA ALA A 845 23.10 12.39 -6.14
C ALA A 845 23.76 13.67 -5.60
N ALA A 846 23.83 14.73 -6.42
CA ALA A 846 24.37 16.03 -6.03
C ALA A 846 23.54 16.74 -4.94
N ILE A 847 22.22 16.52 -4.89
CA ILE A 847 21.34 17.18 -3.92
C ILE A 847 21.04 16.34 -2.67
N VAL A 848 21.40 15.04 -2.64
CA VAL A 848 21.16 14.17 -1.47
C VAL A 848 21.79 14.73 -0.19
N GLY A 849 23.00 15.28 -0.28
CA GLY A 849 23.70 15.86 0.88
C GLY A 849 22.96 17.07 1.47
N GLU A 850 22.49 17.96 0.61
CA GLU A 850 21.72 19.14 1.03
C GLU A 850 20.33 18.75 1.54
N TYR A 851 19.67 17.79 0.89
CA TYR A 851 18.43 17.21 1.38
C TYR A 851 18.60 16.67 2.81
N ALA A 852 19.63 15.85 3.06
CA ALA A 852 19.89 15.27 4.38
C ALA A 852 20.18 16.34 5.45
N ARG A 853 20.90 17.41 5.06
CA ARG A 853 21.15 18.56 5.95
C ARG A 853 19.84 19.26 6.32
N LEU A 854 18.99 19.57 5.34
CA LEU A 854 17.72 20.26 5.54
C LEU A 854 16.69 19.39 6.27
N ASP A 855 16.63 18.11 5.97
CA ASP A 855 15.84 17.12 6.71
C ASP A 855 16.27 17.10 8.18
N GLY A 856 17.58 17.12 8.45
CA GLY A 856 18.12 17.27 9.80
C GLY A 856 17.74 18.58 10.49
N VAL A 857 17.56 19.68 9.75
CA VAL A 857 17.05 20.95 10.29
C VAL A 857 15.56 20.83 10.64
N VAL A 858 14.76 20.20 9.78
CA VAL A 858 13.33 19.93 10.03
C VAL A 858 13.17 19.04 11.26
N VAL A 859 13.98 17.99 11.39
CA VAL A 859 13.98 17.07 12.53
C VAL A 859 14.44 17.75 13.81
N ARG A 860 15.45 18.61 13.82
CA ARG A 860 15.89 19.28 15.06
C ARG A 860 14.94 20.39 15.54
N GLY A 861 14.04 20.84 14.67
CA GLY A 861 13.25 22.04 14.87
C GLY A 861 14.03 23.28 14.47
N THR A 862 13.37 24.17 13.72
CA THR A 862 13.90 25.49 13.32
C THR A 862 13.67 26.53 14.39
#